data_AF-A0A8H5VXW1-F1
#
_entry.id   AF-A0A8H5VXW1-F1
#
_cell.length_a   1.000
_cell.length_b   1.000
_cell.length_c   1.000
_cell.angle_alpha   90.00
_cell.angle_beta   90.00
_cell.angle_gamma   90.00
#
_symmetry.space_group_name_H-M   'P 1'
#
loop_
_entity.id
_entity.type
_entity.pdbx_description
1 polymer ?
#
loop_
_entity_poly.entity_id
_entity_poly.type
_entity_poly.pdbx_seq_one_letter_code
_entity_poly.pdbx_strand_id
1 'polypeptide(L)'
;MTLRLQTIDNNLKGRLALVTGSSGGIGSAVARAFAAQGCDVGLHYSSSKEKADKLAQELSETYPSQLFVPVHADLSQRESTRALVSSLLSQDIVSSKHKAVSILVANAGLGRRIRDVAEIGEDDWDEMMEVNSRSQFVVTKACLDGMRQQGWGRVILVGSIAARGSGLNGCHYAASKGALTSMGQNLATLLAPEGVTVNIVSPAMIGSTGMIPPPISETWDKGCDLDELKKTDPGLAIAASIPVHRLGSPNEVCEAIIISKLNPSHAILGLLGPCRRMISRPRPSSYSNAAFPLSSPLLSVFETHPTHDDAADGTRDREEGFESLHQQSEDDEEPTGDAVRLKGHFTSSDLLNPSDALDLLAHVADMEPEGHAQTQDAEGDPENSTRMANISQGVCDYPPVTSGALTLSEASFLIEHYHDNFHIFFPIAYSAVFDSSRILELIEHEPYLVTAILTVATKDDPSWSRAHNACARHMETQISKLIYTGSTTVGAVEALLILAEWAPQPLEENLMIGCGKEDQGSWMLVGVAIRLAYLQNLEQTGLVQRVEGAPDHLSRKRIAWAACYMSDRQVSIRLGKGFWSRGPGPSVNLRAADFPYLQTQKLGNDNLALLFQAHLEITQLFSNAHDILYSSTSHREQLYIGGEYVRYIDDFSSVLRRWKLSWGGLSFIPRVKASLMLSYDFLRLYINAFAFQANLNRIVRRSKKRPSGPLFSELAAAPDARFIYESIDAANSILCTLNSFIDPTEAFKYMPLKFYLYVIYAAVFLFKAIFAGAIKPSEARGVRRAIYETISRLQKTSNNQQGLGQRYARSLRLLWLKMLGKSRSRNPEVEGRSDSLALTSHGALQSQAESSEGHMNSDPFNSFSWKDLHSLGEFISNDGTSLFNDNFIISPEQDSVQGAEGPEHFSGNFYSAQQTKLFKMATSQSKDLPSSSYFSAFAANYLQQTGRSTYRVLDLAIDSIQATKPITKESVVHDNAAGPGIAALVLVDRLTAADVPQILVTDNVPPMVQAAKDSFTSLPQIEAKVLDSQNLEGIPDEHFTHSVLNFSVYTLADPVKGVKEIYRTLQPGGLAVISCWKRFGVGELIHAAQAIVRPDLTPLKIPHPEFFEPGVLEKTTIEAGFDSSKFKLVEDSIVVSGPELEDGLKKFMLGDLMRPARAGYSEEEEKKWPEAVDEVLKKEVGSHGGIRFESWVLLAQK
;
A
#
# COMPACT_ATOMS: atom_id res chain seq x y z
N MET A 1 3.83 10.86 -38.86
CA MET A 1 5.21 10.37 -38.62
C MET A 1 5.11 9.21 -37.65
N THR A 2 5.51 7.99 -38.03
CA THR A 2 5.22 6.79 -37.23
C THR A 2 6.39 6.49 -36.29
N LEU A 3 6.20 6.70 -35.00
CA LEU A 3 7.17 6.32 -33.97
C LEU A 3 7.21 4.79 -33.82
N ARG A 4 8.39 4.23 -33.60
CA ARG A 4 8.60 2.81 -33.32
C ARG A 4 9.35 2.66 -32.00
N LEU A 5 9.03 1.61 -31.25
CA LEU A 5 9.81 1.21 -30.07
C LEU A 5 11.22 0.79 -30.52
N GLN A 6 12.26 1.39 -29.92
CA GLN A 6 13.64 0.97 -30.13
C GLN A 6 13.96 -0.23 -29.23
N THR A 7 14.62 -1.25 -29.80
CA THR A 7 15.18 -2.37 -29.04
C THR A 7 16.42 -1.93 -28.27
N ILE A 8 16.47 -2.19 -26.96
CA ILE A 8 17.58 -1.80 -26.10
C ILE A 8 18.79 -2.73 -26.35
N ASP A 9 19.84 -2.21 -26.97
CA ASP A 9 21.14 -2.89 -27.01
C ASP A 9 22.01 -2.48 -25.81
N ASN A 10 22.30 -3.45 -24.93
CA ASN A 10 23.17 -3.31 -23.76
C ASN A 10 24.51 -4.04 -23.90
N ASN A 11 24.85 -4.56 -25.09
CA ASN A 11 26.13 -5.23 -25.32
C ASN A 11 27.28 -4.22 -25.35
N LEU A 12 28.27 -4.43 -24.48
CA LEU A 12 29.47 -3.59 -24.40
C LEU A 12 30.67 -4.17 -25.17
N LYS A 13 30.65 -5.46 -25.50
CA LYS A 13 31.82 -6.17 -26.00
C LYS A 13 32.31 -5.59 -27.33
N GLY A 14 33.60 -5.26 -27.39
CA GLY A 14 34.24 -4.66 -28.56
C GLY A 14 33.95 -3.18 -28.78
N ARG A 15 33.32 -2.48 -27.83
CA ARG A 15 33.13 -1.02 -27.87
C ARG A 15 34.30 -0.28 -27.21
N LEU A 16 34.60 0.94 -27.66
CA LEU A 16 35.61 1.82 -27.06
C LEU A 16 35.01 2.65 -25.93
N ALA A 17 35.60 2.54 -24.74
CA ALA A 17 35.28 3.35 -23.57
C ALA A 17 36.40 4.34 -23.22
N LEU A 18 36.10 5.64 -23.12
CA LEU A 18 37.02 6.64 -22.58
C LEU A 18 36.71 6.86 -21.10
N VAL A 19 37.67 6.59 -20.22
CA VAL A 19 37.55 6.82 -18.77
C VAL A 19 38.46 7.96 -18.36
N THR A 20 37.89 9.11 -17.99
CA THR A 20 38.69 10.28 -17.60
C THR A 20 39.22 10.14 -16.17
N GLY A 21 40.53 10.32 -15.98
CA GLY A 21 41.14 10.18 -14.65
C GLY A 21 41.32 8.71 -14.24
N SER A 22 41.59 7.83 -15.21
CA SER A 22 41.79 6.39 -15.00
C SER A 22 43.04 6.06 -14.17
N SER A 23 43.98 7.01 -14.04
CA SER A 23 45.14 6.91 -13.13
C SER A 23 44.79 7.10 -11.64
N GLY A 24 43.54 7.46 -11.32
CA GLY A 24 43.03 7.63 -9.96
C GLY A 24 42.15 6.46 -9.48
N GLY A 25 41.76 6.48 -8.20
CA GLY A 25 41.04 5.38 -7.54
C GLY A 25 39.80 4.89 -8.31
N ILE A 26 38.76 5.71 -8.40
CA ILE A 26 37.49 5.35 -9.08
C ILE A 26 37.73 5.04 -10.56
N GLY A 27 38.46 5.89 -11.28
CA GLY A 27 38.72 5.70 -12.70
C GLY A 27 39.45 4.38 -13.03
N SER A 28 40.41 3.97 -12.21
CA SER A 28 41.13 2.70 -12.41
C SER A 28 40.22 1.48 -12.18
N ALA A 29 39.36 1.51 -11.14
CA ALA A 29 38.37 0.47 -10.89
C ALA A 29 37.36 0.35 -12.04
N VAL A 30 36.90 1.49 -12.57
CA VAL A 30 36.00 1.57 -13.72
C VAL A 30 36.63 1.01 -14.99
N ALA A 31 37.89 1.38 -15.27
CA ALA A 31 38.63 0.83 -16.41
C ALA A 31 38.76 -0.70 -16.35
N ARG A 32 39.06 -1.25 -15.17
CA ARG A 32 39.13 -2.71 -14.94
C ARG A 32 37.80 -3.42 -15.20
N ALA A 33 36.68 -2.83 -14.78
CA ALA A 33 35.38 -3.44 -15.03
C ALA A 33 34.96 -3.35 -16.51
N PHE A 34 35.21 -2.24 -17.20
CA PHE A 34 34.98 -2.19 -18.65
C PHE A 34 35.87 -3.18 -19.42
N ALA A 35 37.12 -3.37 -18.99
CA ALA A 35 37.97 -4.45 -19.52
C ALA A 35 37.34 -5.84 -19.27
N ALA A 36 36.87 -6.14 -18.06
CA ALA A 36 36.18 -7.39 -17.74
C ALA A 36 34.85 -7.59 -18.51
N GLN A 37 34.24 -6.53 -19.02
CA GLN A 37 33.05 -6.58 -19.88
C GLN A 37 33.38 -6.69 -21.38
N GLY A 38 34.66 -6.81 -21.74
CA GLY A 38 35.10 -6.97 -23.13
C GLY A 38 35.25 -5.67 -23.91
N CYS A 39 35.32 -4.50 -23.26
CA CYS A 39 35.57 -3.22 -23.93
C CYS A 39 37.05 -2.99 -24.22
N ASP A 40 37.33 -2.21 -25.26
CA ASP A 40 38.59 -1.50 -25.39
C ASP A 40 38.51 -0.20 -24.55
N VAL A 41 39.61 0.24 -23.93
CA VAL A 41 39.59 1.37 -22.97
C VAL A 41 40.68 2.40 -23.25
N GLY A 42 40.26 3.64 -23.49
CA GLY A 42 41.09 4.84 -23.43
C GLY A 42 41.29 5.29 -21.98
N LEU A 43 42.53 5.22 -21.51
CA LEU A 43 42.95 5.44 -20.13
C LEU A 43 43.48 6.87 -19.97
N HIS A 44 42.60 7.83 -19.69
CA HIS A 44 42.99 9.23 -19.61
C HIS A 44 43.65 9.60 -18.27
N TYR A 45 44.81 10.26 -18.36
CA TYR A 45 45.56 10.83 -17.24
C TYR A 45 45.98 12.28 -17.53
N SER A 46 46.16 13.05 -16.45
CA SER A 46 46.79 14.38 -16.46
C SER A 46 48.26 14.24 -16.04
N SER A 47 48.58 14.28 -14.74
CA SER A 47 49.96 14.26 -14.25
C SER A 47 50.56 12.87 -14.02
N SER A 48 49.75 11.82 -13.87
CA SER A 48 50.19 10.49 -13.40
C SER A 48 50.39 9.47 -14.53
N LYS A 49 51.35 9.72 -15.43
CA LYS A 49 51.61 8.86 -16.60
C LYS A 49 51.92 7.42 -16.21
N GLU A 50 52.84 7.21 -15.29
CA GLU A 50 53.36 5.88 -14.91
C GLU A 50 52.25 4.97 -14.35
N LYS A 51 51.23 5.56 -13.70
CA LYS A 51 50.06 4.84 -13.20
C LYS A 51 49.13 4.41 -14.34
N ALA A 52 48.97 5.24 -15.38
CA ALA A 52 48.18 4.91 -16.55
C ALA A 52 48.87 3.83 -17.41
N ASP A 53 50.18 3.98 -17.63
CA ASP A 53 50.99 3.00 -18.36
C ASP A 53 50.99 1.64 -17.65
N LYS A 54 51.17 1.61 -16.32
CA LYS A 54 51.09 0.36 -15.53
C LYS A 54 49.70 -0.28 -15.58
N LEU A 55 48.63 0.52 -15.53
CA LEU A 55 47.26 0.00 -15.66
C LEU A 55 47.01 -0.56 -17.07
N ALA A 56 47.53 0.08 -18.11
CA ALA A 56 47.43 -0.41 -19.49
C ALA A 56 48.15 -1.75 -19.66
N GLN A 57 49.36 -1.89 -19.09
CA GLN A 57 50.11 -3.14 -19.10
C GLN A 57 49.34 -4.26 -18.39
N GLU A 58 48.90 -4.04 -17.16
CA GLU A 58 48.18 -5.04 -16.34
C GLU A 58 46.88 -5.51 -17.02
N LEU A 59 46.13 -4.59 -17.64
CA LEU A 59 44.94 -4.93 -18.42
C LEU A 59 45.27 -5.69 -19.70
N SER A 60 46.36 -5.35 -20.39
CA SER A 60 46.80 -6.04 -21.60
C SER A 60 47.27 -7.48 -21.32
N GLU A 61 47.94 -7.69 -20.18
CA GLU A 61 48.35 -9.02 -19.69
C GLU A 61 47.12 -9.88 -19.34
N THR A 62 46.09 -9.27 -18.74
CA THR A 62 44.86 -9.97 -18.33
C THR A 62 43.91 -10.23 -19.50
N TYR A 63 43.82 -9.31 -20.47
CA TYR A 63 42.84 -9.32 -21.56
C TYR A 63 43.51 -9.07 -22.94
N PRO A 64 44.37 -9.97 -23.42
CA PRO A 64 45.23 -9.74 -24.60
C PRO A 64 44.50 -9.57 -25.96
N SER A 65 43.16 -9.69 -25.98
CA SER A 65 42.33 -9.45 -27.18
C SER A 65 41.72 -8.04 -27.25
N GLN A 66 41.98 -7.21 -26.24
CA GLN A 66 41.43 -5.87 -26.06
C GLN A 66 42.55 -4.82 -26.06
N LEU A 67 42.19 -3.58 -26.42
CA LEU A 67 43.10 -2.45 -26.49
C LEU A 67 42.98 -1.59 -25.22
N PHE A 68 44.11 -1.31 -24.58
CA PHE A 68 44.19 -0.43 -23.40
C PHE A 68 45.22 0.66 -23.67
N VAL A 69 44.75 1.89 -23.86
CA VAL A 69 45.54 2.96 -24.48
C VAL A 69 45.61 4.17 -23.54
N PRO A 70 46.78 4.47 -22.93
CA PRO A 70 47.01 5.71 -22.21
C PRO A 70 46.81 6.93 -23.12
N VAL A 71 46.13 7.96 -22.61
CA VAL A 71 45.98 9.24 -23.31
C VAL A 71 46.14 10.42 -22.34
N HIS A 72 46.96 11.39 -22.72
CA HIS A 72 47.24 12.56 -21.91
C HIS A 72 46.28 13.72 -22.25
N ALA A 73 45.68 14.32 -21.24
CA ALA A 73 45.18 15.70 -21.32
C ALA A 73 45.20 16.36 -19.94
N ASP A 74 45.32 17.69 -19.95
CA ASP A 74 45.13 18.50 -18.75
C ASP A 74 43.76 19.18 -18.84
N LEU A 75 42.84 18.78 -17.97
CA LEU A 75 41.46 19.27 -17.97
C LEU A 75 41.30 20.66 -17.34
N SER A 76 42.38 21.26 -16.81
CA SER A 76 42.42 22.70 -16.52
C SER A 76 42.64 23.54 -17.79
N GLN A 77 43.23 22.94 -18.84
CA GLN A 77 43.59 23.62 -20.07
C GLN A 77 42.56 23.33 -21.17
N ARG A 78 41.90 24.39 -21.67
CA ARG A 78 40.77 24.29 -22.61
C ARG A 78 41.18 23.63 -23.93
N GLU A 79 42.34 23.98 -24.45
CA GLU A 79 42.90 23.46 -25.69
C GLU A 79 43.24 21.96 -25.57
N SER A 80 43.84 21.57 -24.44
CA SER A 80 44.15 20.17 -24.12
C SER A 80 42.87 19.32 -23.99
N THR A 81 41.87 19.87 -23.30
CA THR A 81 40.53 19.27 -23.16
C THR A 81 39.84 19.06 -24.51
N ARG A 82 39.84 20.07 -25.40
CA ARG A 82 39.26 19.97 -26.75
C ARG A 82 39.97 18.91 -27.59
N ALA A 83 41.28 18.76 -27.43
CA ALA A 83 42.08 17.81 -28.19
C ALA A 83 41.93 16.35 -27.72
N LEU A 84 41.52 16.09 -26.46
CA LEU A 84 41.54 14.75 -25.84
C LEU A 84 40.92 13.63 -26.72
N VAL A 85 39.69 13.81 -27.19
CA VAL A 85 38.98 12.78 -27.96
C VAL A 85 39.63 12.56 -29.33
N SER A 86 40.02 13.63 -30.03
CA SER A 86 40.74 13.53 -31.29
C SER A 86 42.13 12.89 -31.12
N SER A 87 42.85 13.19 -30.05
CA SER A 87 44.17 12.62 -29.75
C SER A 87 44.11 11.13 -29.41
N LEU A 88 43.01 10.65 -28.82
CA LEU A 88 42.78 9.22 -28.63
C LEU A 88 42.47 8.54 -29.98
N LEU A 89 41.53 9.09 -30.74
CA LEU A 89 41.06 8.49 -32.00
C LEU A 89 42.08 8.57 -33.14
N SER A 90 43.07 9.47 -33.06
CA SER A 90 44.14 9.60 -34.06
C SER A 90 45.28 8.60 -33.89
N GLN A 91 45.39 7.90 -32.75
CA GLN A 91 46.42 6.88 -32.57
C GLN A 91 46.15 5.68 -33.49
N ASP A 92 47.15 5.23 -34.26
CA ASP A 92 46.98 4.18 -35.28
C ASP A 92 46.35 2.87 -34.75
N ILE A 93 46.72 2.49 -33.52
CA ILE A 93 46.17 1.30 -32.85
C ILE A 93 44.68 1.44 -32.50
N VAL A 94 44.20 2.68 -32.29
CA VAL A 94 42.78 2.97 -32.03
C VAL A 94 42.04 3.17 -33.36
N SER A 95 42.58 3.99 -34.26
CA SER A 95 41.95 4.41 -35.51
C SER A 95 41.70 3.25 -36.50
N SER A 96 42.46 2.16 -36.36
CA SER A 96 42.31 0.91 -37.12
C SER A 96 41.11 0.07 -36.68
N LYS A 97 40.67 0.16 -35.42
CA LYS A 97 39.53 -0.60 -34.85
C LYS A 97 38.30 0.26 -34.61
N HIS A 98 38.48 1.55 -34.29
CA HIS A 98 37.43 2.46 -33.83
C HIS A 98 37.40 3.76 -34.62
N LYS A 99 36.19 4.27 -34.88
CA LYS A 99 35.95 5.60 -35.47
C LYS A 99 35.34 6.61 -34.51
N ALA A 100 34.88 6.16 -33.34
CA ALA A 100 34.29 7.00 -32.31
C ALA A 100 34.41 6.34 -30.93
N VAL A 101 34.31 7.16 -29.88
CA VAL A 101 34.15 6.71 -28.49
C VAL A 101 32.68 6.39 -28.25
N SER A 102 32.35 5.12 -27.99
CA SER A 102 30.97 4.68 -27.74
C SER A 102 30.52 4.91 -26.29
N ILE A 103 31.45 4.89 -25.33
CA ILE A 103 31.19 5.02 -23.90
C ILE A 103 32.10 6.10 -23.33
N LEU A 104 31.55 7.11 -22.66
CA LEU A 104 32.31 8.11 -21.91
C LEU A 104 32.01 7.97 -20.42
N VAL A 105 33.05 7.78 -19.60
CA VAL A 105 32.99 7.99 -18.16
C VAL A 105 33.74 9.27 -17.81
N ALA A 106 32.98 10.33 -17.59
CA ALA A 106 33.44 11.62 -17.11
C ALA A 106 33.69 11.57 -15.59
N ASN A 107 34.81 10.95 -15.22
CA ASN A 107 35.22 10.69 -13.82
C ASN A 107 36.26 11.69 -13.28
N ALA A 108 37.08 12.30 -14.13
CA ALA A 108 38.09 13.25 -13.70
C ALA A 108 37.47 14.45 -12.97
N GLY A 109 38.14 14.91 -11.90
CA GLY A 109 37.66 16.05 -11.13
C GLY A 109 38.66 16.52 -10.08
N LEU A 110 38.58 17.80 -9.74
CA LEU A 110 39.33 18.45 -8.66
C LEU A 110 38.49 18.44 -7.38
N GLY A 111 39.13 18.26 -6.23
CA GLY A 111 38.48 18.14 -4.92
C GLY A 111 39.27 18.81 -3.80
N ARG A 112 39.69 20.07 -4.01
CA ARG A 112 40.27 20.91 -2.94
C ARG A 112 39.23 21.09 -1.82
N ARG A 113 39.71 21.16 -0.58
CA ARG A 113 38.89 21.29 0.63
C ARG A 113 39.14 22.64 1.28
N ILE A 114 38.48 23.67 0.75
CA ILE A 114 38.51 25.04 1.27
C ILE A 114 37.11 25.32 1.81
N ARG A 115 36.97 25.43 3.13
CA ARG A 115 35.67 25.44 3.81
C ARG A 115 35.17 26.82 4.17
N ASP A 116 36.06 27.67 4.67
CA ASP A 116 35.72 29.06 4.91
C ASP A 116 35.54 29.74 3.55
N VAL A 117 34.45 30.49 3.40
CA VAL A 117 34.17 31.23 2.17
C VAL A 117 35.17 32.36 1.98
N ALA A 118 35.75 32.90 3.06
CA ALA A 118 36.80 33.92 3.00
C ALA A 118 38.15 33.38 2.46
N GLU A 119 38.36 32.07 2.49
CA GLU A 119 39.58 31.42 1.97
C GLU A 119 39.45 30.97 0.50
N ILE A 120 38.25 31.01 -0.09
CA ILE A 120 38.01 30.61 -1.48
C ILE A 120 38.37 31.78 -2.41
N GLY A 121 39.55 31.72 -3.03
CA GLY A 121 39.94 32.67 -4.07
C GLY A 121 39.11 32.50 -5.35
N GLU A 122 39.02 33.56 -6.16
CA GLU A 122 38.37 33.51 -7.48
C GLU A 122 39.06 32.49 -8.41
N ASP A 123 40.39 32.38 -8.34
CA ASP A 123 41.16 31.37 -9.10
C ASP A 123 40.80 29.92 -8.68
N ASP A 124 40.59 29.66 -7.39
CA ASP A 124 40.15 28.34 -6.89
C ASP A 124 38.71 28.01 -7.37
N TRP A 125 37.84 29.03 -7.41
CA TRP A 125 36.49 28.88 -7.96
C TRP A 125 36.53 28.54 -9.46
N ASP A 126 37.30 29.31 -10.24
CA ASP A 126 37.40 29.14 -11.69
C ASP A 126 38.08 27.83 -12.08
N GLU A 127 39.17 27.43 -11.41
CA GLU A 127 39.81 26.12 -11.63
C GLU A 127 38.85 24.96 -11.32
N MET A 128 38.09 25.07 -10.22
CA MET A 128 37.10 24.07 -9.83
C MET A 128 35.98 23.94 -10.87
N MET A 129 35.46 25.07 -11.36
CA MET A 129 34.41 25.10 -12.37
C MET A 129 34.89 24.62 -13.75
N GLU A 130 36.11 24.99 -14.15
CA GLU A 130 36.75 24.54 -15.40
C GLU A 130 36.93 23.00 -15.38
N VAL A 131 37.55 22.45 -14.34
CA VAL A 131 37.85 21.00 -14.25
C VAL A 131 36.60 20.15 -14.01
N ASN A 132 35.73 20.50 -13.05
CA ASN A 132 34.59 19.64 -12.69
C ASN A 132 33.37 19.80 -13.60
N SER A 133 33.22 20.92 -14.30
CA SER A 133 32.02 21.22 -15.10
C SER A 133 32.34 21.43 -16.58
N ARG A 134 33.12 22.47 -16.91
CA ARG A 134 33.33 22.88 -18.31
C ARG A 134 34.10 21.82 -19.11
N SER A 135 35.13 21.20 -18.53
CA SER A 135 35.89 20.17 -19.23
C SER A 135 35.03 18.93 -19.53
N GLN A 136 34.19 18.52 -18.58
CA GLN A 136 33.27 17.38 -18.75
C GLN A 136 32.23 17.66 -19.85
N PHE A 137 31.71 18.89 -19.94
CA PHE A 137 30.88 19.33 -21.07
C PHE A 137 31.61 19.21 -22.41
N VAL A 138 32.84 19.73 -22.50
CA VAL A 138 33.63 19.74 -23.75
C VAL A 138 33.96 18.32 -24.20
N VAL A 139 34.40 17.44 -23.29
CA VAL A 139 34.68 16.03 -23.62
C VAL A 139 33.40 15.28 -24.00
N THR A 140 32.28 15.53 -23.30
CA THR A 140 30.98 14.95 -23.67
C THR A 140 30.60 15.36 -25.10
N LYS A 141 30.62 16.67 -25.39
CA LYS A 141 30.33 17.22 -26.72
C LYS A 141 31.20 16.60 -27.81
N ALA A 142 32.50 16.41 -27.55
CA ALA A 142 33.43 15.82 -28.53
C ALA A 142 33.14 14.33 -28.83
N CYS A 143 32.46 13.60 -27.93
CA CYS A 143 32.02 12.23 -28.19
C CYS A 143 30.68 12.13 -28.93
N LEU A 144 29.79 13.13 -28.81
CA LEU A 144 28.39 13.02 -29.24
C LEU A 144 28.21 12.70 -30.73
N ASP A 145 28.96 13.37 -31.62
CA ASP A 145 28.74 13.20 -33.06
C ASP A 145 29.11 11.79 -33.55
N GLY A 146 30.07 11.14 -32.88
CA GLY A 146 30.38 9.73 -33.08
C GLY A 146 29.31 8.79 -32.53
N MET A 147 28.78 9.06 -31.33
CA MET A 147 27.68 8.28 -30.74
C MET A 147 26.39 8.37 -31.58
N ARG A 148 26.08 9.56 -32.13
CA ARG A 148 24.97 9.80 -33.06
C ARG A 148 25.09 8.99 -34.34
N GLN A 149 26.28 8.98 -34.96
CA GLN A 149 26.55 8.17 -36.15
C GLN A 149 26.44 6.66 -35.88
N GLN A 150 26.71 6.23 -34.65
CA GLN A 150 26.50 4.83 -34.22
C GLN A 150 25.02 4.51 -33.88
N GLY A 151 24.15 5.52 -33.75
CA GLY A 151 22.80 5.37 -33.17
C GLY A 151 22.83 4.82 -31.73
N TRP A 152 23.97 4.97 -31.04
CA TRP A 152 24.23 4.33 -29.75
C TRP A 152 25.31 5.10 -29.00
N GLY A 153 25.04 5.46 -27.75
CA GLY A 153 26.05 6.02 -26.85
C GLY A 153 25.70 5.83 -25.39
N ARG A 154 26.72 5.84 -24.53
CA ARG A 154 26.57 5.85 -23.07
C ARG A 154 27.50 6.92 -22.48
N VAL A 155 26.93 7.93 -21.82
CA VAL A 155 27.66 8.95 -21.07
C VAL A 155 27.36 8.76 -19.58
N ILE A 156 28.39 8.64 -18.76
CA ILE A 156 28.29 8.53 -17.31
C ILE A 156 29.08 9.67 -16.68
N LEU A 157 28.39 10.58 -16.00
CA LEU A 157 28.99 11.71 -15.29
C LEU A 157 29.20 11.34 -13.82
N VAL A 158 30.41 11.45 -13.30
CA VAL A 158 30.69 11.26 -11.86
C VAL A 158 30.47 12.58 -11.12
N GLY A 159 29.25 12.71 -10.59
CA GLY A 159 28.82 13.79 -9.72
C GLY A 159 29.40 13.68 -8.31
N SER A 160 28.61 14.10 -7.32
CA SER A 160 28.88 13.91 -5.89
C SER A 160 27.57 14.15 -5.13
N ILE A 161 27.43 13.60 -3.92
CA ILE A 161 26.35 14.03 -3.02
C ILE A 161 26.43 15.54 -2.70
N ALA A 162 27.63 16.14 -2.81
CA ALA A 162 27.86 17.56 -2.58
C ALA A 162 27.16 18.49 -3.58
N ALA A 163 26.67 17.95 -4.71
CA ALA A 163 25.82 18.70 -5.64
C ALA A 163 24.54 19.27 -5.00
N ARG A 164 24.14 18.76 -3.82
CA ARG A 164 22.98 19.21 -3.04
C ARG A 164 23.28 20.39 -2.08
N GLY A 165 24.46 21.01 -2.18
CA GLY A 165 24.85 22.17 -1.36
C GLY A 165 25.42 21.83 0.04
N SER A 166 25.43 20.56 0.45
CA SER A 166 26.04 20.10 1.70
C SER A 166 27.28 19.26 1.45
N GLY A 167 28.37 19.47 2.20
CA GLY A 167 29.58 18.67 2.03
C GLY A 167 30.81 19.19 2.74
N LEU A 168 31.87 18.38 2.78
CA LEU A 168 33.10 18.69 3.52
C LEU A 168 34.08 19.60 2.76
N ASN A 169 33.82 19.91 1.48
CA ASN A 169 34.82 20.42 0.52
C ASN A 169 34.74 21.94 0.24
N GLY A 170 33.60 22.60 0.53
CA GLY A 170 33.37 24.01 0.23
C GLY A 170 32.28 24.27 -0.83
N CYS A 171 31.80 25.51 -0.90
CA CYS A 171 30.70 25.90 -1.78
C CYS A 171 31.05 25.84 -3.27
N HIS A 172 32.28 26.23 -3.66
CA HIS A 172 32.79 26.13 -5.04
C HIS A 172 32.77 24.69 -5.59
N TYR A 173 33.20 23.70 -4.79
CA TYR A 173 33.09 22.29 -5.16
C TYR A 173 31.63 21.85 -5.32
N ALA A 174 30.77 22.20 -4.35
CA ALA A 174 29.34 21.89 -4.38
C ALA A 174 28.64 22.47 -5.62
N ALA A 175 28.90 23.75 -5.93
CA ALA A 175 28.40 24.44 -7.12
C ALA A 175 28.84 23.74 -8.41
N SER A 176 30.12 23.36 -8.52
CA SER A 176 30.63 22.64 -9.70
C SER A 176 29.96 21.27 -9.92
N LYS A 177 29.68 20.52 -8.84
CA LYS A 177 28.97 19.24 -8.94
C LYS A 177 27.46 19.42 -9.13
N GLY A 178 26.87 20.52 -8.67
CA GLY A 178 25.50 20.94 -9.00
C GLY A 178 25.33 21.28 -10.48
N ALA A 179 26.27 22.04 -11.05
CA ALA A 179 26.30 22.37 -12.48
C ALA A 179 26.45 21.11 -13.36
N LEU A 180 27.39 20.21 -13.01
CA LEU A 180 27.56 18.92 -13.69
C LEU A 180 26.29 18.05 -13.64
N THR A 181 25.61 18.02 -12.49
CA THR A 181 24.35 17.25 -12.29
C THR A 181 23.23 17.82 -13.16
N SER A 182 23.04 19.15 -13.15
CA SER A 182 22.01 19.84 -13.92
C SER A 182 22.23 19.66 -15.43
N MET A 183 23.49 19.76 -15.88
CA MET A 183 23.88 19.49 -17.27
C MET A 183 23.56 18.04 -17.68
N GLY A 184 23.92 17.06 -16.84
CA GLY A 184 23.64 15.65 -17.14
C GLY A 184 22.14 15.34 -17.25
N GLN A 185 21.32 15.94 -16.37
CA GLN A 185 19.86 15.83 -16.45
C GLN A 185 19.31 16.40 -17.77
N ASN A 186 19.78 17.58 -18.19
CA ASN A 186 19.32 18.19 -19.44
C ASN A 186 19.74 17.37 -20.68
N LEU A 187 21.00 16.93 -20.73
CA LEU A 187 21.52 16.11 -21.84
C LEU A 187 20.81 14.76 -21.95
N ALA A 188 20.42 14.14 -20.84
CA ALA A 188 19.69 12.87 -20.84
C ALA A 188 18.35 12.97 -21.60
N THR A 189 17.58 14.04 -21.42
CA THR A 189 16.32 14.23 -22.16
C THR A 189 16.56 14.49 -23.64
N LEU A 190 17.55 15.33 -23.97
CA LEU A 190 17.82 15.76 -25.35
C LEU A 190 18.37 14.63 -26.23
N LEU A 191 19.20 13.76 -25.67
CA LEU A 191 19.96 12.77 -26.43
C LEU A 191 19.30 11.37 -26.47
N ALA A 192 18.32 11.09 -25.60
CA ALA A 192 17.61 9.82 -25.59
C ALA A 192 16.98 9.42 -26.94
N PRO A 193 16.35 10.33 -27.73
CA PRO A 193 15.83 9.98 -29.06
C PRO A 193 16.91 9.56 -30.07
N GLU A 194 18.17 9.98 -29.85
CA GLU A 194 19.32 9.71 -30.70
C GLU A 194 20.02 8.36 -30.34
N GLY A 195 19.49 7.59 -29.39
CA GLY A 195 20.07 6.33 -28.92
C GLY A 195 21.21 6.51 -27.89
N VAL A 196 21.39 7.73 -27.38
CA VAL A 196 22.48 8.09 -26.46
C VAL A 196 21.91 8.37 -25.07
N THR A 197 22.31 7.57 -24.07
CA THR A 197 21.86 7.77 -22.68
C THR A 197 22.89 8.57 -21.89
N VAL A 198 22.42 9.44 -20.98
CA VAL A 198 23.28 10.16 -20.04
C VAL A 198 22.81 9.84 -18.61
N ASN A 199 23.73 9.35 -17.78
CA ASN A 199 23.46 8.98 -16.39
C ASN A 199 24.46 9.65 -15.43
N ILE A 200 24.04 9.89 -14.20
CA ILE A 200 24.85 10.57 -13.18
C ILE A 200 25.04 9.64 -11.99
N VAL A 201 26.29 9.39 -11.64
CA VAL A 201 26.66 8.62 -10.45
C VAL A 201 27.26 9.58 -9.44
N SER A 202 26.74 9.64 -8.22
CA SER A 202 27.08 10.65 -7.21
C SER A 202 27.68 10.01 -5.96
N PRO A 203 29.01 9.83 -5.89
CA PRO A 203 29.70 9.33 -4.72
C PRO A 203 29.68 10.29 -3.53
N ALA A 204 29.72 9.71 -2.33
CA ALA A 204 30.03 10.37 -1.08
C ALA A 204 31.52 10.17 -0.71
N MET A 205 31.79 9.65 0.49
CA MET A 205 33.14 9.55 1.05
C MET A 205 33.85 8.29 0.58
N ILE A 206 34.59 8.38 -0.53
CA ILE A 206 35.32 7.24 -1.13
C ILE A 206 36.80 7.29 -0.75
N GLY A 207 37.26 6.26 -0.05
CA GLY A 207 38.66 6.05 0.33
C GLY A 207 39.54 5.65 -0.85
N SER A 208 40.86 5.66 -0.65
CA SER A 208 41.86 5.33 -1.68
C SER A 208 41.79 6.18 -2.96
N THR A 209 41.08 7.32 -2.91
CA THR A 209 41.00 8.32 -3.99
C THR A 209 42.06 9.41 -3.89
N GLY A 210 42.64 9.60 -2.69
CA GLY A 210 43.50 10.74 -2.36
C GLY A 210 42.73 11.99 -1.87
N MET A 211 41.40 12.01 -1.97
CA MET A 211 40.56 13.14 -1.51
C MET A 211 40.24 13.08 -0.01
N ILE A 212 40.39 11.91 0.61
CA ILE A 212 40.13 11.67 2.04
C ILE A 212 41.34 10.93 2.63
N PRO A 213 41.88 11.35 3.78
CA PRO A 213 42.96 10.63 4.44
C PRO A 213 42.48 9.23 4.87
N PRO A 214 43.31 8.18 4.74
CA PRO A 214 42.98 6.87 5.30
C PRO A 214 42.92 6.95 6.83
N PRO A 215 42.06 6.16 7.50
CA PRO A 215 42.13 5.95 8.94
C PRO A 215 43.51 5.41 9.35
N ILE A 216 44.04 5.90 10.47
CA ILE A 216 45.26 5.40 11.11
C ILE A 216 44.93 4.23 12.04
N SER A 217 43.82 4.34 12.79
CA SER A 217 43.25 3.25 13.61
C SER A 217 42.02 2.61 12.94
N GLU A 218 41.72 1.36 13.28
CA GLU A 218 40.47 0.67 12.90
C GLU A 218 39.41 0.68 14.03
N THR A 219 39.75 1.19 15.21
CA THR A 219 38.91 1.20 16.43
C THR A 219 38.85 2.57 17.11
N TRP A 220 37.70 2.89 17.68
CA TRP A 220 37.42 4.08 18.50
C TRP A 220 36.31 3.76 19.53
N ASP A 221 36.24 4.50 20.63
CA ASP A 221 35.24 4.26 21.68
C ASP A 221 33.88 4.91 21.37
N LYS A 222 32.78 4.27 21.79
CA LYS A 222 31.41 4.75 21.52
C LYS A 222 31.09 6.15 22.09
N GLY A 223 31.89 6.65 23.03
CA GLY A 223 31.76 7.96 23.65
C GLY A 223 32.94 8.90 23.43
N CYS A 224 33.84 8.64 22.47
CA CYS A 224 34.95 9.55 22.20
C CYS A 224 34.46 10.88 21.59
N ASP A 225 35.15 11.97 21.93
CA ASP A 225 34.93 13.27 21.30
C ASP A 225 35.36 13.19 19.82
N LEU A 226 34.41 13.44 18.92
CA LEU A 226 34.64 13.38 17.47
C LEU A 226 35.53 14.53 16.97
N ASP A 227 35.58 15.68 17.64
CA ASP A 227 36.49 16.78 17.30
C ASP A 227 37.90 16.54 17.83
N GLU A 228 38.07 15.82 18.94
CA GLU A 228 39.38 15.32 19.35
C GLU A 228 39.87 14.23 18.40
N LEU A 229 39.02 13.25 18.07
CA LEU A 229 39.34 12.19 17.09
C LEU A 229 39.67 12.78 15.71
N LYS A 230 39.03 13.88 15.31
CA LYS A 230 39.28 14.56 14.03
C LYS A 230 40.60 15.33 13.98
N LYS A 231 41.19 15.66 15.15
CA LYS A 231 42.55 16.23 15.25
C LYS A 231 43.62 15.14 15.20
N THR A 232 43.35 13.96 15.79
CA THR A 232 44.32 12.86 15.90
C THR A 232 44.28 11.89 14.71
N ASP A 233 43.09 11.52 14.24
CA ASP A 233 42.84 10.66 13.08
C ASP A 233 41.63 11.18 12.26
N PRO A 234 41.85 12.19 11.38
CA PRO A 234 40.78 12.74 10.56
C PRO A 234 40.17 11.72 9.58
N GLY A 235 40.90 10.66 9.23
CA GLY A 235 40.38 9.58 8.40
C GLY A 235 39.36 8.73 9.17
N LEU A 236 39.68 8.37 10.41
CA LEU A 236 38.79 7.63 11.30
C LEU A 236 37.62 8.47 11.80
N ALA A 237 37.79 9.77 12.07
CA ALA A 237 36.67 10.64 12.43
C ALA A 237 35.66 10.78 11.28
N ILE A 238 36.14 10.94 10.04
CA ILE A 238 35.27 10.89 8.85
C ILE A 238 34.63 9.51 8.72
N ALA A 239 35.39 8.42 8.89
CA ALA A 239 34.83 7.07 8.87
C ALA A 239 33.72 6.91 9.92
N ALA A 240 33.98 7.20 11.19
CA ALA A 240 33.05 7.03 12.32
C ALA A 240 31.75 7.86 12.17
N SER A 241 31.85 9.08 11.63
CA SER A 241 30.70 9.95 11.33
C SER A 241 29.86 9.47 10.14
N ILE A 242 30.45 8.79 9.15
CA ILE A 242 29.68 8.12 8.10
C ILE A 242 28.88 6.97 8.75
N PRO A 243 27.59 6.82 8.43
CA PRO A 243 26.78 5.68 8.84
C PRO A 243 27.51 4.33 8.71
N VAL A 244 27.89 3.80 7.54
CA VAL A 244 28.64 2.52 7.46
C VAL A 244 29.93 2.41 8.33
N HIS A 245 30.39 3.50 8.95
CA HIS A 245 31.60 3.59 9.77
C HIS A 245 32.83 3.03 9.04
N ARG A 246 32.90 3.37 7.75
CA ARG A 246 33.99 3.08 6.83
C ARG A 246 33.88 4.08 5.68
N LEU A 247 34.98 4.27 4.98
CA LEU A 247 34.93 4.91 3.67
C LEU A 247 34.35 3.91 2.64
N GLY A 248 33.72 4.45 1.60
CA GLY A 248 33.40 3.69 0.39
C GLY A 248 34.67 3.30 -0.36
N SER A 249 34.59 2.26 -1.17
CA SER A 249 35.66 1.82 -2.06
C SER A 249 35.42 2.28 -3.50
N PRO A 250 36.49 2.44 -4.31
CA PRO A 250 36.38 2.66 -5.74
C PRO A 250 35.53 1.61 -6.50
N ASN A 251 35.53 0.36 -6.03
CA ASN A 251 34.79 -0.74 -6.66
C ASN A 251 33.27 -0.58 -6.50
N GLU A 252 32.79 -0.13 -5.34
CA GLU A 252 31.36 0.15 -5.13
C GLU A 252 30.84 1.25 -6.07
N VAL A 253 31.68 2.25 -6.37
CA VAL A 253 31.36 3.28 -7.38
C VAL A 253 31.33 2.69 -8.78
N CYS A 254 32.26 1.79 -9.08
CA CYS A 254 32.35 1.10 -10.35
C CYS A 254 31.11 0.22 -10.62
N GLU A 255 30.64 -0.55 -9.63
CA GLU A 255 29.44 -1.39 -9.76
C GLU A 255 28.20 -0.57 -10.15
N ALA A 256 27.99 0.58 -9.51
CA ALA A 256 26.94 1.53 -9.88
C ALA A 256 27.08 2.09 -11.31
N ILE A 257 28.30 2.38 -11.76
CA ILE A 257 28.58 2.81 -13.15
C ILE A 257 28.25 1.69 -14.14
N ILE A 258 28.60 0.44 -13.80
CA ILE A 258 28.28 -0.74 -14.61
C ILE A 258 26.78 -1.05 -14.61
N ILE A 259 26.03 -0.80 -13.53
CA ILE A 259 24.56 -0.93 -13.51
C ILE A 259 23.91 0.18 -14.35
N SER A 260 24.44 1.41 -14.28
CA SER A 260 23.92 2.59 -15.00
C SER A 260 23.99 2.48 -16.54
N LYS A 261 24.59 1.42 -17.10
CA LYS A 261 24.54 1.11 -18.55
C LYS A 261 23.21 0.50 -18.99
N LEU A 262 22.47 -0.15 -18.08
CA LEU A 262 21.32 -1.01 -18.38
C LEU A 262 20.00 -0.26 -18.50
N ASN A 263 19.91 0.96 -17.95
CA ASN A 263 18.68 1.71 -17.85
C ASN A 263 18.67 2.91 -18.82
N PRO A 264 17.71 2.99 -19.77
CA PRO A 264 17.59 4.13 -20.69
C PRO A 264 16.96 5.38 -20.04
N SER A 265 16.60 5.32 -18.76
CA SER A 265 15.94 6.40 -18.01
C SER A 265 16.93 7.12 -17.10
N HIS A 266 16.73 8.43 -16.91
CA HIS A 266 17.54 9.31 -16.06
C HIS A 266 17.81 8.72 -14.65
N ALA A 267 19.02 8.22 -14.41
CA ALA A 267 19.46 7.80 -13.09
C ALA A 267 20.41 8.82 -12.47
N ILE A 268 20.05 9.36 -11.29
CA ILE A 268 21.01 9.89 -10.32
C ILE A 268 21.24 8.79 -9.28
N LEU A 269 22.31 8.02 -9.44
CA LEU A 269 22.67 6.98 -8.48
C LEU A 269 23.53 7.59 -7.37
N GLY A 270 22.89 7.94 -6.25
CA GLY A 270 23.59 8.37 -5.04
C GLY A 270 24.27 7.18 -4.35
N LEU A 271 25.60 7.20 -4.26
CA LEU A 271 26.38 6.18 -3.55
C LEU A 271 26.80 6.71 -2.17
N LEU A 272 26.41 5.95 -1.15
CA LEU A 272 26.82 6.13 0.26
C LEU A 272 26.30 7.41 0.94
N GLY A 273 24.99 7.62 0.86
CA GLY A 273 24.22 8.14 2.00
C GLY A 273 23.99 7.06 3.08
N PRO A 274 23.23 7.34 4.16
CA PRO A 274 23.13 6.48 5.34
C PRO A 274 22.61 5.06 5.08
N CYS A 275 23.45 4.05 5.32
CA CYS A 275 23.10 2.62 5.34
C CYS A 275 24.04 1.83 6.30
N ARG A 276 23.87 1.91 7.63
CA ARG A 276 24.59 1.01 8.59
C ARG A 276 24.08 -0.44 8.46
N ARG A 277 24.87 -1.52 8.62
CA ARG A 277 26.34 -1.75 8.58
C ARG A 277 26.59 -3.28 8.57
N MET A 278 27.70 -3.78 8.01
CA MET A 278 28.35 -5.02 8.50
C MET A 278 29.87 -4.95 8.29
N ILE A 279 30.66 -5.56 9.19
CA ILE A 279 32.13 -5.72 9.07
C ILE A 279 32.58 -7.02 9.75
N SER A 280 33.36 -7.84 9.05
CA SER A 280 34.53 -8.56 9.58
C SER A 280 35.46 -8.97 8.42
N ARG A 281 36.77 -9.11 8.66
CA ARG A 281 37.81 -9.42 7.65
C ARG A 281 38.50 -10.76 7.93
N PRO A 282 39.02 -11.47 6.91
CA PRO A 282 39.78 -12.73 7.06
C PRO A 282 41.30 -12.53 7.08
N ARG A 283 42.05 -13.46 7.69
CA ARG A 283 43.51 -13.70 7.49
C ARG A 283 43.88 -15.20 7.69
N PRO A 284 45.07 -15.67 7.25
CA PRO A 284 45.21 -17.00 6.64
C PRO A 284 45.75 -18.15 7.54
N SER A 285 45.88 -19.33 6.92
CA SER A 285 46.06 -20.70 7.43
C SER A 285 47.43 -21.13 7.98
N SER A 286 47.46 -22.04 8.99
CA SER A 286 48.47 -23.14 9.11
C SER A 286 48.17 -24.22 10.18
N TYR A 287 48.11 -25.49 9.75
CA TYR A 287 48.57 -26.77 10.36
C TYR A 287 48.42 -27.19 11.87
N SER A 288 47.66 -28.31 12.05
CA SER A 288 47.99 -29.61 12.72
C SER A 288 48.06 -29.84 14.26
N ASN A 289 47.44 -30.98 14.67
CA ASN A 289 47.78 -31.92 15.77
C ASN A 289 47.65 -31.47 17.26
N ALA A 290 47.39 -32.33 18.27
CA ALA A 290 46.79 -33.68 18.40
C ALA A 290 46.65 -34.08 19.90
N ALA A 291 45.77 -35.06 20.24
CA ALA A 291 45.82 -35.96 21.45
C ALA A 291 45.66 -35.35 22.89
N PHE A 292 45.32 -36.06 23.98
CA PHE A 292 44.38 -37.18 24.31
C PHE A 292 44.22 -37.29 25.88
N PRO A 293 43.63 -38.31 26.59
CA PRO A 293 42.73 -38.07 27.73
C PRO A 293 43.11 -38.77 29.08
N LEU A 294 42.17 -38.79 30.05
CA LEU A 294 41.86 -39.76 31.14
C LEU A 294 40.62 -39.19 31.92
N SER A 295 39.77 -39.86 32.72
CA SER A 295 39.47 -41.28 33.00
C SER A 295 38.04 -41.44 33.63
N SER A 296 37.57 -42.67 33.87
CA SER A 296 36.25 -43.07 34.48
C SER A 296 36.41 -43.54 35.95
N PRO A 297 35.52 -44.34 36.61
CA PRO A 297 34.05 -44.63 36.51
C PRO A 297 33.31 -44.50 37.90
N LEU A 298 31.98 -44.72 38.09
CA LEU A 298 31.28 -46.01 38.39
C LEU A 298 29.78 -45.81 38.82
N LEU A 299 28.87 -46.72 38.38
CA LEU A 299 27.87 -47.56 39.12
C LEU A 299 27.21 -47.08 40.47
N SER A 300 25.96 -47.39 40.88
CA SER A 300 25.02 -48.52 40.60
C SER A 300 23.58 -48.41 41.21
N VAL A 301 22.57 -49.09 40.59
CA VAL A 301 21.54 -50.04 41.18
C VAL A 301 20.22 -49.58 41.88
N PHE A 302 19.07 -50.09 41.37
CA PHE A 302 17.74 -50.54 41.93
C PHE A 302 17.08 -49.82 43.17
N GLU A 303 15.77 -49.91 43.54
CA GLU A 303 14.65 -50.84 43.25
C GLU A 303 13.22 -50.24 43.51
N THR A 304 12.20 -51.00 43.09
CA THR A 304 10.70 -50.93 43.12
C THR A 304 9.85 -50.28 44.27
N HIS A 305 8.73 -49.60 43.88
CA HIS A 305 7.27 -49.76 44.23
C HIS A 305 6.75 -50.07 45.69
N PRO A 306 5.40 -50.00 46.00
CA PRO A 306 4.24 -49.26 45.42
C PRO A 306 3.17 -48.69 46.44
N THR A 307 2.09 -48.07 45.91
CA THR A 307 0.65 -48.05 46.35
C THR A 307 0.20 -47.60 47.76
N HIS A 308 -0.79 -46.68 47.81
CA HIS A 308 -2.15 -46.99 48.32
C HIS A 308 -3.21 -45.91 47.96
N ASP A 309 -4.46 -46.35 47.72
CA ASP A 309 -5.68 -45.52 47.60
C ASP A 309 -6.30 -45.20 48.98
N ASP A 310 -7.12 -44.13 49.11
CA ASP A 310 -8.58 -44.25 49.40
C ASP A 310 -9.36 -42.92 49.50
N ALA A 311 -10.70 -43.04 49.46
CA ALA A 311 -11.70 -42.06 49.01
C ALA A 311 -12.33 -41.04 50.02
N ALA A 312 -12.98 -40.03 49.42
CA ALA A 312 -14.36 -39.51 49.68
C ALA A 312 -14.70 -38.32 50.65
N ASP A 313 -15.55 -37.43 50.08
CA ASP A 313 -16.70 -36.66 50.63
C ASP A 313 -16.53 -35.28 51.33
N GLY A 314 -17.54 -34.39 51.19
CA GLY A 314 -17.84 -33.35 52.19
C GLY A 314 -17.97 -31.83 51.83
N THR A 315 -18.89 -31.44 50.93
CA THR A 315 -19.70 -30.17 50.94
C THR A 315 -19.11 -28.77 51.33
N ARG A 316 -19.36 -27.70 50.52
CA ARG A 316 -20.23 -26.52 50.85
C ARG A 316 -20.11 -25.32 49.88
N ASP A 317 -21.16 -24.50 49.88
CA ASP A 317 -21.45 -23.38 48.97
C ASP A 317 -20.62 -22.09 49.19
N ARG A 318 -20.54 -21.24 48.14
CA ARG A 318 -20.86 -19.80 48.21
C ARG A 318 -20.92 -19.10 46.84
N GLU A 319 -22.09 -18.54 46.54
CA GLU A 319 -22.26 -17.39 45.63
C GLU A 319 -22.06 -16.06 46.40
N GLU A 320 -22.11 -14.95 45.65
CA GLU A 320 -21.93 -13.49 45.97
C GLU A 320 -20.67 -12.95 45.28
N GLY A 321 -20.66 -11.91 44.44
CA GLY A 321 -21.67 -10.89 44.12
C GLY A 321 -21.17 -9.50 44.50
N PHE A 322 -21.15 -8.52 43.58
CA PHE A 322 -21.48 -7.10 43.85
C PHE A 322 -21.44 -6.22 42.58
N GLU A 323 -22.44 -5.33 42.46
CA GLU A 323 -22.60 -4.34 41.40
C GLU A 323 -22.16 -2.92 41.82
N SER A 324 -22.21 -2.01 40.83
CA SER A 324 -22.43 -0.56 40.94
C SER A 324 -21.25 0.37 41.25
N LEU A 325 -21.17 1.45 40.48
CA LEU A 325 -20.62 2.75 40.87
C LEU A 325 -21.28 3.87 40.04
N HIS A 326 -21.39 5.06 40.65
CA HIS A 326 -22.45 6.05 40.37
C HIS A 326 -22.27 6.97 39.14
N GLN A 327 -23.41 7.53 38.70
CA GLN A 327 -23.48 8.81 37.99
C GLN A 327 -23.11 9.97 38.93
N GLN A 328 -22.26 10.89 38.47
CA GLN A 328 -22.22 12.28 38.93
C GLN A 328 -22.02 13.21 37.72
N SER A 329 -22.47 14.46 37.86
CA SER A 329 -22.50 15.49 36.82
C SER A 329 -21.11 16.09 36.54
N GLU A 330 -20.86 16.42 35.27
CA GLU A 330 -19.69 17.21 34.85
C GLU A 330 -20.04 18.71 34.90
N ASP A 331 -19.35 19.45 35.78
CA ASP A 331 -19.24 20.92 35.72
C ASP A 331 -17.90 21.30 35.05
N ASP A 332 -17.85 22.46 34.37
CA ASP A 332 -16.69 22.89 33.58
C ASP A 332 -15.46 23.26 34.44
N GLU A 333 -14.34 22.53 34.29
CA GLU A 333 -13.00 22.94 34.77
C GLU A 333 -12.06 23.31 33.60
N GLU A 334 -11.21 24.34 33.78
CA GLU A 334 -10.25 24.78 32.76
C GLU A 334 -9.09 23.77 32.55
N PRO A 335 -8.64 23.55 31.29
CA PRO A 335 -7.61 22.57 30.98
C PRO A 335 -6.20 23.00 31.41
N THR A 336 -5.43 22.05 31.94
CA THR A 336 -4.05 22.26 32.43
C THR A 336 -3.05 22.64 31.33
N GLY A 337 -1.94 23.28 31.71
CA GLY A 337 -0.93 23.82 30.78
C GLY A 337 -0.32 22.79 29.81
N ASP A 338 -0.15 21.53 30.24
CA ASP A 338 0.35 20.46 29.36
C ASP A 338 -0.70 20.00 28.33
N ALA A 339 -1.98 19.99 28.70
CA ALA A 339 -3.06 19.73 27.75
C ALA A 339 -3.14 20.85 26.69
N VAL A 340 -2.90 22.10 27.06
CA VAL A 340 -2.81 23.24 26.12
C VAL A 340 -1.59 23.12 25.19
N ARG A 341 -0.44 22.63 25.69
CA ARG A 341 0.74 22.33 24.84
C ARG A 341 0.50 21.18 23.86
N LEU A 342 -0.09 20.06 24.30
CA LEU A 342 -0.49 18.97 23.40
C LEU A 342 -1.47 19.48 22.31
N LYS A 343 -2.48 20.26 22.71
CA LYS A 343 -3.49 20.84 21.80
C LYS A 343 -2.85 21.68 20.69
N GLY A 344 -1.77 22.41 20.99
CA GLY A 344 -1.00 23.14 19.98
C GLY A 344 -0.26 22.24 18.97
N HIS A 345 0.39 21.17 19.44
CA HIS A 345 1.23 20.31 18.59
C HIS A 345 0.42 19.41 17.64
N PHE A 346 -0.67 18.81 18.14
CA PHE A 346 -1.56 17.92 17.36
C PHE A 346 -2.42 18.67 16.33
N THR A 347 -2.57 19.99 16.47
CA THR A 347 -3.31 20.83 15.50
C THR A 347 -2.42 21.43 14.41
N SER A 348 -1.11 21.58 14.65
CA SER A 348 -0.14 22.09 13.65
C SER A 348 0.54 21.00 12.82
N SER A 349 0.61 19.76 13.32
CA SER A 349 1.21 18.63 12.59
C SER A 349 0.27 18.12 11.49
N ASP A 350 0.80 17.79 10.32
CA ASP A 350 0.07 17.00 9.31
C ASP A 350 -0.02 15.52 9.76
N LEU A 351 -1.03 14.78 9.28
CA LEU A 351 -1.18 13.33 9.50
C LEU A 351 -1.46 12.65 8.16
N LEU A 352 -0.43 12.53 7.35
CA LEU A 352 -0.50 12.08 5.96
C LEU A 352 -0.34 10.56 5.85
N ASN A 353 0.47 9.95 6.72
CA ASN A 353 0.84 8.54 6.64
C ASN A 353 1.00 7.88 8.03
N PRO A 354 1.08 6.53 8.09
CA PRO A 354 1.37 5.77 9.30
C PRO A 354 2.65 6.13 10.06
N SER A 355 3.74 6.57 9.41
CA SER A 355 4.93 7.06 10.13
C SER A 355 4.58 8.30 10.96
N ASP A 356 3.89 9.28 10.37
CA ASP A 356 3.45 10.49 11.10
C ASP A 356 2.60 10.11 12.34
N ALA A 357 1.79 9.04 12.25
CA ALA A 357 1.03 8.52 13.39
C ALA A 357 1.93 7.94 14.49
N LEU A 358 3.02 7.24 14.13
CA LEU A 358 4.00 6.73 15.09
C LEU A 358 4.85 7.84 15.70
N ASP A 359 5.20 8.86 14.92
CA ASP A 359 5.93 10.02 15.42
C ASP A 359 5.07 10.79 16.44
N LEU A 360 3.77 10.99 16.18
CA LEU A 360 2.82 11.54 17.16
C LEU A 360 2.71 10.69 18.44
N LEU A 361 2.84 9.37 18.34
CA LEU A 361 2.83 8.47 19.50
C LEU A 361 4.14 8.53 20.30
N ALA A 362 5.29 8.66 19.63
CA ALA A 362 6.60 8.79 20.28
C ALA A 362 6.70 10.05 21.14
N HIS A 363 6.30 11.21 20.59
CA HIS A 363 6.27 12.50 21.31
C HIS A 363 5.41 12.47 22.58
N VAL A 364 4.41 11.59 22.66
CA VAL A 364 3.56 11.43 23.85
C VAL A 364 4.22 10.54 24.91
N ALA A 365 5.03 9.57 24.49
CA ALA A 365 5.79 8.68 25.38
C ALA A 365 6.96 9.41 26.06
N ASP A 366 7.64 10.31 25.35
CA ASP A 366 8.79 11.07 25.87
C ASP A 366 8.42 12.13 26.93
N MET A 367 7.13 12.37 27.18
CA MET A 367 6.62 13.29 28.21
C MET A 367 6.12 12.56 29.47
N GLU A 368 6.86 11.58 29.97
CA GLU A 368 6.73 11.09 31.36
C GLU A 368 7.98 11.48 32.16
N PRO A 369 7.86 11.97 33.40
CA PRO A 369 9.03 12.09 34.28
C PRO A 369 9.51 10.69 34.67
N GLU A 370 10.83 10.46 34.62
CA GLU A 370 11.45 9.16 34.88
C GLU A 370 11.03 8.58 36.24
N GLY A 371 10.14 7.58 36.21
CA GLY A 371 9.84 6.75 37.37
C GLY A 371 10.89 5.66 37.48
N HIS A 372 11.79 5.77 38.47
CA HIS A 372 12.81 4.75 38.74
C HIS A 372 12.21 3.34 38.84
N ALA A 373 12.43 2.52 37.82
CA ALA A 373 12.32 1.08 37.93
C ALA A 373 13.61 0.57 38.59
N GLN A 374 13.56 0.36 39.91
CA GLN A 374 14.60 -0.41 40.61
C GLN A 374 14.47 -1.88 40.17
N THR A 375 15.26 -2.30 39.20
CA THR A 375 15.61 -3.72 39.07
C THR A 375 16.50 -4.08 40.25
N GLN A 376 16.03 -5.01 41.08
CA GLN A 376 16.90 -5.68 42.04
C GLN A 376 17.78 -6.66 41.25
N ASP A 377 19.09 -6.39 41.23
CA ASP A 377 20.06 -7.32 40.68
C ASP A 377 20.07 -8.61 41.51
N ALA A 378 19.66 -9.71 40.90
CA ALA A 378 19.90 -11.05 41.40
C ALA A 378 21.14 -11.61 40.71
N GLU A 379 22.31 -11.41 41.31
CA GLU A 379 23.55 -12.06 40.86
C GLU A 379 23.38 -13.59 40.89
N GLY A 380 23.70 -14.24 39.79
CA GLY A 380 23.70 -15.70 39.66
C GLY A 380 24.68 -16.12 38.57
N ASP A 381 25.77 -16.78 38.96
CA ASP A 381 26.85 -17.20 38.07
C ASP A 381 26.36 -18.16 36.96
N PRO A 382 26.84 -17.99 35.70
CA PRO A 382 26.57 -18.93 34.62
C PRO A 382 27.64 -20.04 34.60
N GLU A 383 27.50 -21.07 35.43
CA GLU A 383 28.29 -22.31 35.29
C GLU A 383 27.58 -23.41 34.47
N ASN A 384 28.35 -24.00 33.55
CA ASN A 384 28.24 -25.36 33.03
C ASN A 384 26.89 -25.84 32.44
N SER A 385 26.80 -25.86 31.10
CA SER A 385 26.00 -26.87 30.38
C SER A 385 26.91 -27.80 29.56
N THR A 386 26.87 -29.09 29.91
CA THR A 386 27.75 -30.12 29.34
C THR A 386 27.18 -30.70 28.04
N ARG A 387 28.05 -31.08 27.10
CA ARG A 387 27.67 -31.81 25.87
C ARG A 387 27.05 -33.18 26.17
N MET A 388 26.05 -33.58 25.38
CA MET A 388 25.86 -34.98 25.00
C MET A 388 26.08 -35.16 23.49
N ALA A 389 26.40 -36.39 23.08
CA ALA A 389 27.08 -36.67 21.82
C ALA A 389 26.21 -37.34 20.74
N ASN A 390 26.55 -37.00 19.50
CA ASN A 390 26.26 -37.64 18.21
C ASN A 390 25.36 -38.89 18.16
N ILE A 391 24.30 -38.80 17.36
CA ILE A 391 23.98 -39.85 16.38
C ILE A 391 24.45 -39.35 15.00
N SER A 392 25.20 -40.17 14.28
CA SER A 392 25.83 -39.80 13.00
C SER A 392 24.95 -40.09 11.79
N GLN A 393 24.40 -39.05 11.14
CA GLN A 393 23.87 -39.11 9.77
C GLN A 393 24.06 -37.76 9.05
N GLY A 394 24.48 -37.80 7.77
CA GLY A 394 24.40 -36.70 6.79
C GLY A 394 25.08 -35.36 7.16
N VAL A 395 26.24 -35.06 6.59
CA VAL A 395 26.88 -33.74 6.73
C VAL A 395 26.07 -32.68 5.97
N CYS A 396 25.34 -31.84 6.69
CA CYS A 396 24.64 -30.66 6.17
C CYS A 396 25.29 -29.40 6.75
N ASP A 397 25.93 -28.55 5.92
CA ASP A 397 26.60 -27.32 6.36
C ASP A 397 25.62 -26.16 6.55
N TYR A 398 24.71 -26.30 7.52
CA TYR A 398 23.68 -25.31 7.83
C TYR A 398 23.70 -24.92 9.32
N PRO A 399 24.19 -23.71 9.68
CA PRO A 399 24.46 -23.33 11.07
C PRO A 399 23.32 -23.51 12.10
N PRO A 400 22.04 -23.26 11.79
CA PRO A 400 20.95 -23.55 12.73
C PRO A 400 20.84 -25.05 13.08
N VAL A 401 21.15 -25.94 12.15
CA VAL A 401 21.13 -27.39 12.36
C VAL A 401 22.44 -27.90 12.97
N THR A 402 23.60 -27.45 12.49
CA THR A 402 24.90 -27.90 13.02
C THR A 402 25.19 -27.41 14.44
N SER A 403 24.57 -26.30 14.87
CA SER A 403 24.60 -25.84 16.27
C SER A 403 23.63 -26.58 17.21
N GLY A 404 22.84 -27.52 16.68
CA GLY A 404 21.80 -28.23 17.45
C GLY A 404 20.72 -27.28 18.00
N ALA A 405 20.48 -26.15 17.34
CA ALA A 405 19.39 -25.23 17.67
C ALA A 405 18.08 -25.61 16.96
N LEU A 406 18.16 -26.43 15.91
CA LEU A 406 17.03 -26.93 15.12
C LEU A 406 17.36 -28.30 14.51
N THR A 407 16.41 -29.24 14.49
CA THR A 407 16.52 -30.50 13.75
C THR A 407 15.85 -30.41 12.37
N LEU A 408 16.17 -31.33 11.46
CA LEU A 408 15.56 -31.34 10.11
C LEU A 408 14.04 -31.59 10.17
N SER A 409 13.56 -32.37 11.14
CA SER A 409 12.12 -32.59 11.39
C SER A 409 11.42 -31.32 11.88
N GLU A 410 12.02 -30.59 12.82
CA GLU A 410 11.47 -29.32 13.30
C GLU A 410 11.51 -28.25 12.19
N ALA A 411 12.58 -28.22 11.39
CA ALA A 411 12.68 -27.33 10.23
C ALA A 411 11.58 -27.61 9.19
N SER A 412 11.26 -28.89 8.93
CA SER A 412 10.16 -29.27 8.04
C SER A 412 8.80 -28.83 8.59
N PHE A 413 8.55 -29.11 9.87
CA PHE A 413 7.34 -28.66 10.57
C PHE A 413 7.18 -27.12 10.55
N LEU A 414 8.27 -26.35 10.72
CA LEU A 414 8.23 -24.89 10.67
C LEU A 414 7.98 -24.34 9.26
N ILE A 415 8.41 -25.04 8.21
CA ILE A 415 8.10 -24.68 6.81
C ILE A 415 6.61 -24.92 6.51
N GLU A 416 6.05 -26.04 6.96
CA GLU A 416 4.60 -26.30 6.89
C GLU A 416 3.81 -25.28 7.72
N HIS A 417 4.27 -24.97 8.94
CA HIS A 417 3.68 -23.92 9.79
C HIS A 417 3.68 -22.55 9.11
N TYR A 418 4.77 -22.20 8.40
CA TYR A 418 4.86 -20.97 7.61
C TYR A 418 3.86 -20.96 6.45
N HIS A 419 3.74 -22.07 5.72
CA HIS A 419 2.79 -22.20 4.61
C HIS A 419 1.34 -21.91 5.04
N ASP A 420 0.87 -22.57 6.10
CA ASP A 420 -0.54 -22.54 6.50
C ASP A 420 -0.97 -21.22 7.17
N ASN A 421 -0.03 -20.52 7.80
CA ASN A 421 -0.32 -19.36 8.66
C ASN A 421 0.21 -18.03 8.10
N PHE A 422 1.39 -18.02 7.45
CA PHE A 422 2.05 -16.80 7.00
C PHE A 422 1.95 -16.61 5.47
N HIS A 423 2.29 -17.64 4.69
CA HIS A 423 2.35 -17.57 3.23
C HIS A 423 1.01 -17.09 2.61
N ILE A 424 -0.12 -17.50 3.20
CA ILE A 424 -1.47 -17.07 2.81
C ILE A 424 -1.70 -15.55 2.79
N PHE A 425 -0.91 -14.75 3.51
CA PHE A 425 -1.02 -13.28 3.53
C PHE A 425 -0.06 -12.59 2.56
N PHE A 426 0.96 -13.30 2.07
CA PHE A 426 1.94 -12.79 1.11
C PHE A 426 2.54 -13.95 0.29
N PRO A 427 1.80 -14.45 -0.72
CA PRO A 427 2.12 -15.72 -1.35
C PRO A 427 3.22 -15.55 -2.42
N ILE A 428 4.48 -15.53 -1.96
CA ILE A 428 5.66 -15.26 -2.82
C ILE A 428 6.70 -16.38 -2.89
N ALA A 429 6.79 -17.25 -1.87
CA ALA A 429 7.62 -18.45 -1.92
C ALA A 429 7.10 -19.44 -2.96
N TYR A 430 8.00 -20.09 -3.70
CA TYR A 430 7.63 -21.06 -4.73
C TYR A 430 7.20 -22.40 -4.12
N SER A 431 6.24 -23.09 -4.76
CA SER A 431 5.54 -24.22 -4.15
C SER A 431 6.44 -25.40 -3.72
N ALA A 432 7.56 -25.63 -4.41
CA ALA A 432 8.49 -26.71 -4.09
C ALA A 432 9.39 -26.44 -2.87
N VAL A 433 9.32 -25.26 -2.23
CA VAL A 433 9.91 -25.04 -0.89
C VAL A 433 9.15 -25.82 0.18
N PHE A 434 7.86 -26.06 -0.03
CA PHE A 434 6.98 -26.74 0.93
C PHE A 434 7.01 -28.28 0.80
N ASP A 435 7.94 -28.81 0.00
CA ASP A 435 8.19 -30.25 -0.09
C ASP A 435 9.16 -30.69 1.02
N SER A 436 8.59 -31.13 2.15
CA SER A 436 9.32 -31.63 3.32
C SER A 436 10.30 -32.78 3.01
N SER A 437 10.14 -33.49 1.89
CA SER A 437 11.09 -34.52 1.47
C SER A 437 12.41 -33.98 0.91
N ARG A 438 12.45 -32.70 0.51
CA ARG A 438 13.58 -32.05 -0.18
C ARG A 438 14.35 -31.05 0.68
N ILE A 439 14.12 -31.01 1.99
CA ILE A 439 14.67 -29.96 2.87
C ILE A 439 16.20 -29.81 2.81
N LEU A 440 16.95 -30.91 2.63
CA LEU A 440 18.41 -30.86 2.47
C LEU A 440 18.82 -30.19 1.14
N GLU A 441 18.15 -30.52 0.05
CA GLU A 441 18.35 -29.91 -1.28
C GLU A 441 17.96 -28.41 -1.27
N LEU A 442 16.88 -28.07 -0.57
CA LEU A 442 16.41 -26.69 -0.39
C LEU A 442 17.38 -25.83 0.43
N ILE A 443 17.98 -26.40 1.48
CA ILE A 443 19.03 -25.73 2.28
C ILE A 443 20.28 -25.45 1.44
N GLU A 444 20.66 -26.37 0.54
CA GLU A 444 21.83 -26.20 -0.34
C GLU A 444 21.58 -25.18 -1.46
N HIS A 445 20.43 -25.26 -2.14
CA HIS A 445 20.16 -24.44 -3.33
C HIS A 445 19.44 -23.11 -3.05
N GLU A 446 18.64 -23.00 -1.99
CA GLU A 446 17.86 -21.79 -1.64
C GLU A 446 18.03 -21.38 -0.15
N PRO A 447 19.28 -21.30 0.37
CA PRO A 447 19.52 -21.06 1.79
C PRO A 447 18.89 -19.77 2.29
N TYR A 448 18.92 -18.70 1.48
CA TYR A 448 18.32 -17.41 1.81
C TYR A 448 16.82 -17.51 2.13
N LEU A 449 16.08 -18.27 1.32
CA LEU A 449 14.63 -18.41 1.41
C LEU A 449 14.23 -19.31 2.58
N VAL A 450 14.92 -20.44 2.74
CA VAL A 450 14.70 -21.36 3.85
C VAL A 450 15.01 -20.68 5.19
N THR A 451 16.14 -19.97 5.31
CA THR A 451 16.46 -19.24 6.54
C THR A 451 15.46 -18.13 6.84
N ALA A 452 15.01 -17.36 5.84
CA ALA A 452 14.00 -16.32 6.05
C ALA A 452 12.65 -16.90 6.53
N ILE A 453 12.19 -18.01 5.93
CA ILE A 453 10.97 -18.73 6.33
C ILE A 453 11.08 -19.20 7.78
N LEU A 454 12.18 -19.88 8.14
CA LEU A 454 12.40 -20.36 9.50
C LEU A 454 12.48 -19.22 10.52
N THR A 455 13.18 -18.12 10.20
CA THR A 455 13.24 -16.93 11.07
C THR A 455 11.86 -16.33 11.33
N VAL A 456 10.98 -16.27 10.33
CA VAL A 456 9.60 -15.76 10.51
C VAL A 456 8.73 -16.75 11.27
N ALA A 457 8.80 -18.05 10.96
CA ALA A 457 8.00 -19.09 11.60
C ALA A 457 8.23 -19.21 13.12
N THR A 458 9.45 -18.90 13.59
CA THR A 458 9.82 -19.01 15.00
C THR A 458 9.71 -17.70 15.80
N LYS A 459 9.24 -16.59 15.22
CA LYS A 459 9.42 -15.23 15.79
C LYS A 459 8.56 -14.89 17.01
N ASP A 460 7.38 -15.50 17.15
CA ASP A 460 6.37 -15.09 18.16
C ASP A 460 6.24 -16.07 19.34
N ASP A 461 6.71 -17.30 19.18
CA ASP A 461 6.54 -18.39 20.15
C ASP A 461 7.81 -18.59 21.00
N PRO A 462 7.76 -18.36 22.32
CA PRO A 462 8.91 -18.52 23.22
C PRO A 462 9.58 -19.90 23.20
N SER A 463 8.86 -20.98 22.87
CA SER A 463 9.47 -22.33 22.82
C SER A 463 10.55 -22.43 21.74
N TRP A 464 10.40 -21.66 20.65
CA TRP A 464 11.33 -21.62 19.53
C TRP A 464 12.41 -20.54 19.67
N SER A 465 12.49 -19.83 20.80
CA SER A 465 13.46 -18.74 21.04
C SER A 465 14.92 -19.11 20.70
N ARG A 466 15.37 -20.33 21.05
CA ARG A 466 16.71 -20.84 20.69
C ARG A 466 16.88 -21.00 19.17
N ALA A 467 15.89 -21.59 18.50
CA ALA A 467 15.89 -21.76 17.04
C ALA A 467 15.80 -20.41 16.32
N HIS A 468 14.96 -19.50 16.80
CA HIS A 468 14.81 -18.14 16.27
C HIS A 468 16.12 -17.36 16.35
N ASN A 469 16.79 -17.35 17.51
CA ASN A 469 18.07 -16.67 17.67
C ASN A 469 19.16 -17.26 16.76
N ALA A 470 19.17 -18.57 16.52
CA ALA A 470 20.09 -19.20 15.58
C ALA A 470 19.79 -18.84 14.12
N CYS A 471 18.51 -18.90 13.72
CA CYS A 471 18.07 -18.54 12.36
C CYS A 471 18.26 -17.04 12.07
N ALA A 472 17.94 -16.15 13.02
CA ALA A 472 18.11 -14.71 12.90
C ALA A 472 19.59 -14.33 12.69
N ARG A 473 20.52 -14.82 13.55
CA ARG A 473 21.97 -14.58 13.39
C ARG A 473 22.51 -15.13 12.07
N HIS A 474 22.03 -16.30 11.63
CA HIS A 474 22.39 -16.83 10.33
C HIS A 474 21.84 -15.96 9.19
N MET A 475 20.61 -15.46 9.31
CA MET A 475 19.98 -14.57 8.34
C MET A 475 20.70 -13.22 8.25
N GLU A 476 21.11 -12.61 9.37
CA GLU A 476 21.92 -11.38 9.38
C GLU A 476 23.23 -11.55 8.59
N THR A 477 23.86 -12.73 8.74
CA THR A 477 25.06 -13.11 7.98
C THR A 477 24.74 -13.30 6.50
N GLN A 478 23.63 -13.97 6.17
CA GLN A 478 23.15 -14.19 4.80
C GLN A 478 22.80 -12.86 4.09
N ILE A 479 22.04 -11.96 4.73
CA ILE A 479 21.69 -10.63 4.21
C ILE A 479 22.93 -9.78 3.98
N SER A 480 23.89 -9.81 4.91
CA SER A 480 25.13 -9.05 4.76
C SER A 480 25.97 -9.56 3.57
N LYS A 481 25.97 -10.87 3.32
CA LYS A 481 26.53 -11.47 2.10
C LYS A 481 25.75 -11.03 0.86
N LEU A 482 24.41 -10.98 0.88
CA LEU A 482 23.60 -10.46 -0.24
C LEU A 482 23.91 -9.00 -0.56
N ILE A 483 24.07 -8.15 0.45
CA ILE A 483 24.36 -6.72 0.27
C ILE A 483 25.78 -6.51 -0.30
N TYR A 484 26.76 -7.34 0.08
CA TYR A 484 28.14 -7.19 -0.35
C TYR A 484 28.48 -7.89 -1.68
N THR A 485 27.93 -9.09 -1.92
CA THR A 485 28.25 -9.91 -3.12
C THR A 485 27.16 -9.90 -4.19
N GLY A 486 25.97 -9.36 -3.88
CA GLY A 486 24.76 -9.60 -4.66
C GLY A 486 24.26 -11.05 -4.53
N SER A 487 23.24 -11.39 -5.30
CA SER A 487 22.84 -12.77 -5.57
C SER A 487 22.12 -12.86 -6.91
N THR A 488 22.33 -13.98 -7.59
CA THR A 488 21.66 -14.36 -8.84
C THR A 488 20.41 -15.23 -8.61
N THR A 489 20.10 -15.61 -7.37
CA THR A 489 18.93 -16.45 -7.04
C THR A 489 17.68 -15.61 -6.81
N VAL A 490 16.55 -16.06 -7.35
CA VAL A 490 15.24 -15.41 -7.13
C VAL A 490 14.82 -15.56 -5.65
N GLY A 491 15.22 -16.65 -4.99
CA GLY A 491 14.95 -16.88 -3.58
C GLY A 491 15.60 -15.87 -2.63
N ALA A 492 16.70 -15.22 -3.03
CA ALA A 492 17.26 -14.10 -2.27
C ALA A 492 16.36 -12.85 -2.32
N VAL A 493 15.67 -12.61 -3.43
CA VAL A 493 14.67 -11.53 -3.55
C VAL A 493 13.43 -11.89 -2.72
N GLU A 494 12.93 -13.12 -2.88
CA GLU A 494 11.78 -13.62 -2.11
C GLU A 494 12.05 -13.55 -0.59
N ALA A 495 13.21 -14.00 -0.12
CA ALA A 495 13.64 -13.95 1.28
C ALA A 495 13.60 -12.53 1.89
N LEU A 496 14.15 -11.54 1.18
CA LEU A 496 14.17 -10.14 1.63
C LEU A 496 12.76 -9.53 1.68
N LEU A 497 11.88 -9.91 0.76
CA LEU A 497 10.48 -9.47 0.77
C LEU A 497 9.67 -10.13 1.91
N ILE A 498 9.87 -11.42 2.18
CA ILE A 498 9.30 -12.10 3.37
C ILE A 498 9.71 -11.34 4.65
N LEU A 499 11.00 -11.09 4.83
CA LEU A 499 11.51 -10.39 6.01
C LEU A 499 11.06 -8.94 6.11
N ALA A 500 10.68 -8.29 4.99
CA ALA A 500 10.13 -6.95 5.02
C ALA A 500 8.65 -6.91 5.46
N GLU A 501 7.86 -7.94 5.17
CA GLU A 501 6.47 -8.06 5.62
C GLU A 501 6.38 -8.48 7.10
N TRP A 502 7.34 -9.29 7.58
CA TRP A 502 7.47 -9.70 8.99
C TRP A 502 8.84 -9.33 9.56
N ALA A 503 9.08 -8.02 9.71
CA ALA A 503 10.34 -7.46 10.20
C ALA A 503 10.86 -8.19 11.47
N PRO A 504 12.06 -8.80 11.44
CA PRO A 504 12.59 -9.53 12.59
C PRO A 504 12.87 -8.59 13.77
N GLN A 505 12.69 -9.09 14.99
CA GLN A 505 12.92 -8.30 16.20
C GLN A 505 14.43 -8.07 16.41
N PRO A 506 14.88 -6.87 16.80
CA PRO A 506 16.28 -6.62 17.13
C PRO A 506 16.74 -7.47 18.32
N LEU A 507 17.94 -8.05 18.23
CA LEU A 507 18.53 -8.91 19.27
C LEU A 507 19.07 -8.14 20.50
N GLU A 508 19.14 -6.80 20.47
CA GLU A 508 19.65 -5.97 21.57
C GLU A 508 18.52 -5.28 22.35
N GLU A 509 18.50 -5.51 23.66
CA GLU A 509 17.54 -4.90 24.61
C GLU A 509 17.85 -3.42 24.84
N ASN A 510 17.15 -2.52 24.13
CA ASN A 510 16.73 -1.18 24.60
C ASN A 510 15.96 -0.45 23.48
N LEU A 511 14.68 -0.76 23.33
CA LEU A 511 13.81 -0.17 22.32
C LEU A 511 12.81 0.82 22.93
N MET A 512 13.02 2.10 22.63
CA MET A 512 12.00 3.15 22.74
C MET A 512 10.68 2.67 22.11
N ILE A 513 9.56 2.96 22.77
CA ILE A 513 8.29 2.28 22.54
C ILE A 513 7.67 2.71 21.20
N GLY A 514 7.62 1.79 20.23
CA GLY A 514 6.79 1.92 19.02
C GLY A 514 7.25 2.93 17.97
N CYS A 515 8.50 3.43 18.02
CA CYS A 515 9.02 4.51 17.16
C CYS A 515 9.27 4.15 15.67
N GLY A 516 8.48 3.25 15.06
CA GLY A 516 8.47 2.98 13.61
C GLY A 516 9.74 2.42 12.96
N LYS A 517 10.75 2.03 13.76
CA LYS A 517 12.04 1.53 13.25
C LYS A 517 11.89 0.26 12.40
N GLU A 518 10.87 -0.54 12.69
CA GLU A 518 10.56 -1.77 11.98
C GLU A 518 10.15 -1.48 10.54
N ASP A 519 9.32 -0.47 10.31
CA ASP A 519 8.86 -0.11 8.96
C ASP A 519 9.98 0.56 8.15
N GLN A 520 10.88 1.30 8.82
CA GLN A 520 12.12 1.78 8.21
C GLN A 520 13.04 0.62 7.80
N GLY A 521 13.16 -0.41 8.64
CA GLY A 521 13.88 -1.65 8.32
C GLY A 521 13.27 -2.38 7.13
N SER A 522 11.94 -2.52 7.09
CA SER A 522 11.19 -3.06 5.95
C SER A 522 11.47 -2.29 4.66
N TRP A 523 11.49 -0.96 4.70
CA TRP A 523 11.81 -0.10 3.54
C TRP A 523 13.24 -0.31 3.02
N MET A 524 14.20 -0.55 3.92
CA MET A 524 15.57 -0.90 3.55
C MET A 524 15.65 -2.29 2.90
N LEU A 525 15.00 -3.30 3.48
CA LEU A 525 14.97 -4.68 2.93
C LEU A 525 14.34 -4.73 1.54
N VAL A 526 13.20 -4.06 1.34
CA VAL A 526 12.55 -3.91 0.02
C VAL A 526 13.47 -3.20 -0.96
N GLY A 527 14.17 -2.14 -0.53
CA GLY A 527 15.19 -1.48 -1.34
C GLY A 527 16.33 -2.41 -1.78
N VAL A 528 16.80 -3.32 -0.92
CA VAL A 528 17.82 -4.31 -1.30
C VAL A 528 17.23 -5.36 -2.26
N ALA A 529 16.02 -5.86 -1.98
CA ALA A 529 15.32 -6.82 -2.85
C ALA A 529 15.17 -6.29 -4.29
N ILE A 530 14.79 -5.02 -4.45
CA ILE A 530 14.65 -4.35 -5.75
C ILE A 530 16.00 -4.22 -6.48
N ARG A 531 17.09 -3.94 -5.76
CA ARG A 531 18.44 -3.90 -6.35
C ARG A 531 18.87 -5.28 -6.86
N LEU A 532 18.62 -6.34 -6.08
CA LEU A 532 18.86 -7.72 -6.52
C LEU A 532 17.97 -8.11 -7.71
N ALA A 533 16.71 -7.67 -7.72
CA ALA A 533 15.78 -7.90 -8.82
C ALA A 533 16.27 -7.28 -10.14
N TYR A 534 16.79 -6.05 -10.13
CA TYR A 534 17.41 -5.44 -11.31
C TYR A 534 18.69 -6.16 -11.76
N LEU A 535 19.54 -6.60 -10.84
CA LEU A 535 20.73 -7.40 -11.19
C LEU A 535 20.35 -8.71 -11.91
N GLN A 536 19.19 -9.27 -11.59
CA GLN A 536 18.64 -10.48 -12.22
C GLN A 536 17.71 -10.20 -13.43
N ASN A 537 17.54 -8.92 -13.81
CA ASN A 537 16.65 -8.44 -14.87
C ASN A 537 15.18 -8.89 -14.68
N LEU A 538 14.69 -8.94 -13.44
CA LEU A 538 13.33 -9.41 -13.15
C LEU A 538 12.26 -8.44 -13.69
N GLU A 539 12.58 -7.16 -13.82
CA GLU A 539 11.68 -6.12 -14.34
C GLU A 539 11.24 -6.36 -15.77
N GLN A 540 12.05 -7.06 -16.58
CA GLN A 540 11.69 -7.43 -17.94
C GLN A 540 10.45 -8.34 -17.99
N THR A 541 10.20 -9.13 -16.94
CA THR A 541 8.98 -9.95 -16.85
C THR A 541 7.70 -9.10 -16.82
N GLY A 542 7.76 -7.86 -16.30
CA GLY A 542 6.64 -6.92 -16.29
C GLY A 542 6.23 -6.39 -17.67
N LEU A 543 7.12 -6.50 -18.66
CA LEU A 543 6.91 -6.09 -20.06
C LEU A 543 6.50 -7.24 -20.99
N VAL A 544 6.89 -8.47 -20.67
CA VAL A 544 6.66 -9.63 -21.54
C VAL A 544 5.22 -10.12 -21.43
N GLN A 545 4.46 -10.01 -22.52
CA GLN A 545 3.16 -10.66 -22.67
C GLN A 545 3.29 -12.19 -22.60
N ARG A 546 2.26 -12.87 -22.07
CA ARG A 546 2.27 -14.32 -21.84
C ARG A 546 2.46 -15.09 -23.15
N VAL A 547 3.44 -15.98 -23.17
CA VAL A 547 3.60 -17.03 -24.19
C VAL A 547 3.08 -18.33 -23.57
N GLU A 548 2.23 -19.06 -24.29
CA GLU A 548 1.77 -20.38 -23.84
C GLU A 548 2.95 -21.36 -23.80
N GLY A 549 3.05 -22.14 -22.71
CA GLY A 549 4.20 -23.02 -22.47
C GLY A 549 5.49 -22.31 -22.04
N ALA A 550 5.43 -21.07 -21.53
CA ALA A 550 6.60 -20.38 -21.00
C ALA A 550 7.28 -21.17 -19.85
N PRO A 551 8.61 -21.28 -19.83
CA PRO A 551 9.33 -22.14 -18.90
C PRO A 551 9.24 -21.63 -17.44
N ASP A 552 9.08 -22.58 -16.52
CA ASP A 552 8.96 -22.47 -15.06
C ASP A 552 9.63 -21.26 -14.40
N HIS A 553 10.93 -21.06 -14.65
CA HIS A 553 11.71 -19.98 -14.07
C HIS A 553 11.17 -18.58 -14.39
N LEU A 554 10.48 -18.37 -15.52
CA LEU A 554 9.90 -17.09 -15.90
C LEU A 554 8.69 -16.72 -15.03
N SER A 555 7.88 -17.72 -14.65
CA SER A 555 6.71 -17.55 -13.78
C SER A 555 7.13 -17.10 -12.37
N ARG A 556 8.12 -17.78 -11.78
CA ARG A 556 8.67 -17.41 -10.46
C ARG A 556 9.28 -16.00 -10.46
N LYS A 557 10.07 -15.67 -11.49
CA LYS A 557 10.62 -14.31 -11.68
C LYS A 557 9.54 -13.22 -11.77
N ARG A 558 8.41 -13.51 -12.41
CA ARG A 558 7.26 -12.59 -12.53
C ARG A 558 6.58 -12.33 -11.18
N ILE A 559 6.37 -13.38 -10.37
CA ILE A 559 5.84 -13.24 -9.00
C ILE A 559 6.77 -12.38 -8.16
N ALA A 560 8.08 -12.66 -8.17
CA ALA A 560 9.07 -11.90 -7.41
C ALA A 560 9.12 -10.41 -7.82
N TRP A 561 9.06 -10.08 -9.12
CA TRP A 561 9.00 -8.68 -9.55
C TRP A 561 7.69 -7.97 -9.17
N ALA A 562 6.54 -8.64 -9.33
CA ALA A 562 5.26 -8.09 -8.92
C ALA A 562 5.22 -7.84 -7.39
N ALA A 563 5.79 -8.74 -6.60
CA ALA A 563 5.95 -8.58 -5.16
C ALA A 563 6.90 -7.43 -4.80
N CYS A 564 8.05 -7.27 -5.49
CA CYS A 564 8.92 -6.11 -5.35
C CYS A 564 8.16 -4.79 -5.57
N TYR A 565 7.39 -4.69 -6.65
CA TYR A 565 6.55 -3.52 -6.95
C TYR A 565 5.52 -3.27 -5.85
N MET A 566 4.83 -4.32 -5.39
CA MET A 566 3.79 -4.21 -4.36
C MET A 566 4.36 -3.72 -3.02
N SER A 567 5.40 -4.38 -2.51
CA SER A 567 6.00 -4.02 -1.22
C SER A 567 6.63 -2.63 -1.28
N ASP A 568 7.25 -2.21 -2.41
CA ASP A 568 7.78 -0.84 -2.61
C ASP A 568 6.72 0.24 -2.45
N ARG A 569 5.58 0.10 -3.15
CA ARG A 569 4.47 1.04 -3.04
C ARG A 569 3.92 1.05 -1.62
N GLN A 570 3.64 -0.13 -1.06
CA GLN A 570 3.04 -0.25 0.27
C GLN A 570 3.93 0.32 1.37
N VAL A 571 5.24 0.08 1.38
CA VAL A 571 6.14 0.56 2.44
C VAL A 571 6.54 2.03 2.25
N SER A 572 6.73 2.49 1.02
CA SER A 572 7.06 3.89 0.74
C SER A 572 5.89 4.82 1.07
N ILE A 573 4.64 4.42 0.77
CA ILE A 573 3.43 5.17 1.17
C ILE A 573 3.29 5.24 2.70
N ARG A 574 3.58 4.15 3.43
CA ARG A 574 3.53 4.15 4.90
C ARG A 574 4.50 5.12 5.55
N LEU A 575 5.64 5.38 4.90
CA LEU A 575 6.70 6.27 5.37
C LEU A 575 6.67 7.67 4.73
N GLY A 576 5.72 7.98 3.84
CA GLY A 576 5.72 9.23 3.08
C GLY A 576 6.94 9.43 2.16
N LYS A 577 7.54 8.34 1.68
CA LYS A 577 8.77 8.36 0.87
C LYS A 577 8.49 8.08 -0.61
N GLY A 578 9.37 8.57 -1.48
CA GLY A 578 9.32 8.26 -2.91
C GLY A 578 9.77 6.82 -3.22
N PHE A 579 9.21 6.25 -4.29
CA PHE A 579 9.40 4.85 -4.68
C PHE A 579 10.82 4.50 -5.16
N TRP A 580 11.28 3.30 -4.78
CA TRP A 580 12.56 2.73 -5.20
C TRP A 580 12.55 2.23 -6.65
N SER A 581 11.48 1.56 -7.05
CA SER A 581 11.35 0.95 -8.38
C SER A 581 11.09 2.02 -9.46
N ARG A 582 11.88 1.95 -10.55
CA ARG A 582 11.94 2.88 -11.67
C ARG A 582 11.95 2.08 -12.95
N GLY A 583 10.97 2.33 -13.81
CA GLY A 583 10.72 1.54 -15.01
C GLY A 583 9.22 1.27 -15.17
N PRO A 584 8.83 0.44 -16.13
CA PRO A 584 7.45 -0.02 -16.23
C PRO A 584 7.09 -0.79 -14.95
N GLY A 585 5.97 -0.43 -14.33
CA GLY A 585 5.30 -1.33 -13.41
C GLY A 585 4.80 -2.58 -14.13
N PRO A 586 3.99 -3.43 -13.47
CA PRO A 586 3.14 -4.39 -14.17
C PRO A 586 2.15 -3.59 -15.03
N SER A 587 2.59 -3.28 -16.24
CA SER A 587 1.99 -2.38 -17.23
C SER A 587 1.10 -3.16 -18.21
N VAL A 588 1.26 -4.49 -18.21
CA VAL A 588 0.22 -5.44 -18.57
C VAL A 588 -0.66 -5.67 -17.33
N ASN A 589 -1.99 -5.67 -17.49
CA ASN A 589 -2.93 -6.09 -16.45
C ASN A 589 -2.71 -7.58 -16.13
N LEU A 590 -1.80 -7.89 -15.21
CA LEU A 590 -1.50 -9.26 -14.78
C LEU A 590 -2.73 -9.86 -14.11
N ARG A 591 -3.14 -11.03 -14.59
CA ARG A 591 -4.29 -11.79 -14.08
C ARG A 591 -3.82 -12.98 -13.26
N ALA A 592 -4.71 -13.59 -12.49
CA ALA A 592 -4.46 -14.86 -11.80
C ALA A 592 -3.89 -15.95 -12.73
N ALA A 593 -4.24 -15.92 -14.02
CA ALA A 593 -3.72 -16.82 -15.07
C ALA A 593 -2.22 -16.63 -15.41
N ASP A 594 -1.61 -15.52 -15.00
CA ASP A 594 -0.17 -15.23 -15.18
C ASP A 594 0.68 -15.76 -14.00
N PHE A 595 0.05 -16.34 -12.98
CA PHE A 595 0.70 -16.86 -11.76
C PHE A 595 0.38 -18.36 -11.51
N PRO A 596 0.71 -19.29 -12.42
CA PRO A 596 0.26 -20.69 -12.34
C PRO A 596 0.64 -21.41 -11.03
N TYR A 597 1.79 -21.09 -10.41
CA TYR A 597 2.21 -21.64 -9.12
C TYR A 597 1.31 -21.25 -7.94
N LEU A 598 0.58 -20.13 -8.07
CA LEU A 598 -0.38 -19.67 -7.07
C LEU A 598 -1.80 -20.15 -7.41
N GLN A 599 -2.04 -20.67 -8.64
CA GLN A 599 -3.32 -21.28 -9.02
C GLN A 599 -3.46 -22.71 -8.49
N THR A 600 -2.34 -23.45 -8.40
CA THR A 600 -2.31 -24.81 -7.81
C THR A 600 -2.51 -24.79 -6.29
N GLN A 601 -2.23 -23.67 -5.63
CA GLN A 601 -2.43 -23.48 -4.19
C GLN A 601 -3.83 -22.90 -3.92
N LYS A 602 -4.63 -23.64 -3.14
CA LYS A 602 -6.05 -23.36 -2.88
C LYS A 602 -6.27 -22.61 -1.57
N LEU A 603 -7.31 -21.79 -1.54
CA LEU A 603 -7.72 -21.02 -0.36
C LEU A 603 -9.25 -21.04 -0.24
N GLY A 604 -9.79 -22.08 0.38
CA GLY A 604 -11.21 -22.40 0.26
C GLY A 604 -11.54 -22.83 -1.17
N ASN A 605 -12.57 -22.24 -1.76
CA ASN A 605 -12.95 -22.48 -3.16
C ASN A 605 -12.02 -21.76 -4.16
N ASP A 606 -11.42 -20.65 -3.74
CA ASP A 606 -10.54 -19.80 -4.53
C ASP A 606 -9.07 -20.29 -4.54
N ASN A 607 -8.17 -19.50 -5.14
CA ASN A 607 -6.74 -19.80 -5.22
C ASN A 607 -5.89 -18.57 -4.86
N LEU A 608 -4.61 -18.79 -4.51
CA LEU A 608 -3.70 -17.71 -4.11
C LEU A 608 -3.38 -16.73 -5.25
N ALA A 609 -3.54 -17.12 -6.53
CA ALA A 609 -3.32 -16.21 -7.65
C ALA A 609 -4.40 -15.12 -7.77
N LEU A 610 -5.66 -15.44 -7.43
CA LEU A 610 -6.74 -14.45 -7.33
C LEU A 610 -6.48 -13.46 -6.19
N LEU A 611 -6.04 -13.95 -5.02
CA LEU A 611 -5.65 -13.13 -3.89
C LEU A 611 -4.48 -12.19 -4.25
N PHE A 612 -3.45 -12.72 -4.93
CA PHE A 612 -2.30 -11.95 -5.37
C PHE A 612 -2.68 -10.88 -6.39
N GLN A 613 -3.57 -11.19 -7.35
CA GLN A 613 -4.13 -10.19 -8.28
C GLN A 613 -4.90 -9.10 -7.53
N ALA A 614 -5.77 -9.44 -6.59
CA ALA A 614 -6.54 -8.48 -5.79
C ALA A 614 -5.61 -7.49 -5.05
N HIS A 615 -4.55 -8.02 -4.41
CA HIS A 615 -3.54 -7.20 -3.74
C HIS A 615 -2.68 -6.39 -4.72
N LEU A 616 -2.41 -6.88 -5.92
CA LEU A 616 -1.68 -6.12 -6.94
C LEU A 616 -2.51 -4.92 -7.44
N GLU A 617 -3.76 -5.16 -7.81
CA GLU A 617 -4.68 -4.12 -8.28
C GLU A 617 -4.90 -3.03 -7.22
N ILE A 618 -5.16 -3.40 -5.95
CA ILE A 618 -5.31 -2.38 -4.90
C ILE A 618 -4.01 -1.60 -4.66
N THR A 619 -2.85 -2.24 -4.87
CA THR A 619 -1.55 -1.55 -4.74
C THR A 619 -1.28 -0.58 -5.89
N GLN A 620 -1.79 -0.85 -7.09
CA GLN A 620 -1.80 0.13 -8.18
C GLN A 620 -2.70 1.33 -7.82
N LEU A 621 -3.86 1.11 -7.18
CA LEU A 621 -4.71 2.20 -6.68
C LEU A 621 -4.02 3.02 -5.58
N PHE A 622 -3.28 2.38 -4.66
CA PHE A 622 -2.40 3.05 -3.71
C PHE A 622 -1.36 3.94 -4.41
N SER A 623 -0.66 3.43 -5.43
CA SER A 623 0.31 4.24 -6.21
C SER A 623 -0.37 5.45 -6.83
N ASN A 624 -1.47 5.23 -7.57
CA ASN A 624 -2.18 6.31 -8.26
C ASN A 624 -2.70 7.39 -7.29
N ALA A 625 -3.25 6.99 -6.14
CA ALA A 625 -3.68 7.92 -5.10
C ALA A 625 -2.52 8.74 -4.52
N HIS A 626 -1.36 8.10 -4.29
CA HIS A 626 -0.16 8.78 -3.83
C HIS A 626 0.41 9.74 -4.89
N ASP A 627 0.54 9.28 -6.13
CA ASP A 627 1.10 10.04 -7.26
C ASP A 627 0.22 11.25 -7.67
N ILE A 628 -1.08 11.25 -7.35
CA ILE A 628 -1.99 12.38 -7.59
C ILE A 628 -2.12 13.30 -6.37
N LEU A 629 -2.37 12.76 -5.18
CA LEU A 629 -2.67 13.60 -4.00
C LEU A 629 -1.42 13.98 -3.19
N TYR A 630 -0.38 13.14 -3.17
CA TYR A 630 0.76 13.24 -2.26
C TYR A 630 2.13 13.40 -2.96
N SER A 631 2.14 13.66 -4.27
CA SER A 631 3.36 13.68 -5.11
C SER A 631 4.46 14.64 -4.66
N SER A 632 4.10 15.81 -4.13
CA SER A 632 5.03 16.73 -3.47
C SER A 632 4.31 17.62 -2.46
N THR A 633 5.06 18.22 -1.53
CA THR A 633 4.52 19.23 -0.60
C THR A 633 3.92 20.42 -1.34
N SER A 634 4.60 20.92 -2.38
CA SER A 634 4.12 22.07 -3.17
C SER A 634 2.84 21.77 -3.95
N HIS A 635 2.73 20.59 -4.57
CA HIS A 635 1.51 20.18 -5.28
C HIS A 635 0.34 19.97 -4.30
N ARG A 636 0.60 19.31 -3.16
CA ARG A 636 -0.37 19.12 -2.08
C ARG A 636 -0.91 20.44 -1.54
N GLU A 637 -0.05 21.44 -1.35
CA GLU A 637 -0.48 22.78 -0.94
C GLU A 637 -1.31 23.51 -1.99
N GLN A 638 -0.96 23.36 -3.29
CA GLN A 638 -1.78 23.88 -4.38
C GLN A 638 -3.18 23.25 -4.38
N LEU A 639 -3.27 21.92 -4.26
CA LEU A 639 -4.53 21.19 -4.13
C LEU A 639 -5.33 21.65 -2.91
N TYR A 640 -4.68 21.82 -1.75
CA TYR A 640 -5.32 22.34 -0.54
C TYR A 640 -5.96 23.72 -0.77
N ILE A 641 -5.30 24.62 -1.50
CA ILE A 641 -5.84 25.95 -1.82
C ILE A 641 -6.93 25.87 -2.88
N GLY A 642 -6.68 25.21 -4.01
CA GLY A 642 -7.57 25.18 -5.18
C GLY A 642 -8.82 24.31 -5.02
N GLY A 643 -8.77 23.27 -4.18
CA GLY A 643 -9.89 22.34 -3.96
C GLY A 643 -10.10 21.32 -5.09
N GLU A 644 -9.24 21.28 -6.10
CA GLU A 644 -9.38 20.37 -7.26
C GLU A 644 -9.32 18.88 -6.88
N TYR A 645 -8.74 18.54 -5.72
CA TYR A 645 -8.69 17.18 -5.19
C TYR A 645 -10.06 16.52 -5.00
N VAL A 646 -11.14 17.31 -4.86
CA VAL A 646 -12.51 16.82 -4.72
C VAL A 646 -12.87 15.85 -5.86
N ARG A 647 -12.47 16.20 -7.09
CA ARG A 647 -12.68 15.35 -8.28
C ARG A 647 -11.88 14.06 -8.19
N TYR A 648 -10.60 14.12 -7.81
CA TYR A 648 -9.76 12.94 -7.66
C TYR A 648 -10.29 11.99 -6.60
N ILE A 649 -10.79 12.50 -5.45
CA ILE A 649 -11.40 11.66 -4.41
C ILE A 649 -12.69 10.99 -4.91
N ASP A 650 -13.53 11.67 -5.69
CA ASP A 650 -14.74 11.08 -6.29
C ASP A 650 -14.40 10.00 -7.34
N ASP A 651 -13.41 10.25 -8.19
CA ASP A 651 -12.91 9.29 -9.17
C ASP A 651 -12.33 8.05 -8.47
N PHE A 652 -11.48 8.24 -7.45
CA PHE A 652 -10.94 7.13 -6.65
C PHE A 652 -12.02 6.36 -5.87
N SER A 653 -13.02 7.05 -5.32
CA SER A 653 -14.16 6.40 -4.64
C SER A 653 -14.92 5.48 -5.59
N SER A 654 -15.07 5.91 -6.85
CA SER A 654 -15.71 5.13 -7.92
C SER A 654 -14.87 3.93 -8.37
N VAL A 655 -13.54 4.04 -8.37
CA VAL A 655 -12.62 2.93 -8.66
C VAL A 655 -12.57 1.93 -7.48
N LEU A 656 -12.50 2.42 -6.25
CA LEU A 656 -12.52 1.60 -5.03
C LEU A 656 -13.81 0.76 -4.93
N ARG A 657 -14.98 1.35 -5.20
CA ARG A 657 -16.25 0.62 -5.22
C ARG A 657 -16.22 -0.51 -6.24
N ARG A 658 -15.68 -0.29 -7.44
CA ARG A 658 -15.50 -1.35 -8.45
C ARG A 658 -14.55 -2.45 -7.98
N TRP A 659 -13.42 -2.10 -7.36
CA TRP A 659 -12.52 -3.08 -6.75
C TRP A 659 -13.24 -3.92 -5.67
N LYS A 660 -14.05 -3.29 -4.80
CA LYS A 660 -14.83 -3.98 -3.77
C LYS A 660 -15.90 -4.90 -4.36
N LEU A 661 -16.53 -4.53 -5.48
CA LEU A 661 -17.46 -5.41 -6.20
C LEU A 661 -16.74 -6.63 -6.78
N SER A 662 -15.61 -6.45 -7.48
CA SER A 662 -14.83 -7.54 -8.07
C SER A 662 -14.25 -8.51 -7.04
N TRP A 663 -13.71 -8.00 -5.93
CA TRP A 663 -12.89 -8.77 -5.00
C TRP A 663 -13.57 -9.06 -3.65
N GLY A 664 -14.55 -8.26 -3.24
CA GLY A 664 -15.27 -8.44 -1.97
C GLY A 664 -16.25 -9.63 -1.98
N GLY A 665 -16.71 -10.05 -3.17
CA GLY A 665 -17.59 -11.21 -3.35
C GLY A 665 -16.90 -12.56 -3.15
N LEU A 666 -15.57 -12.64 -3.32
CA LEU A 666 -14.82 -13.91 -3.29
C LEU A 666 -14.86 -14.62 -1.92
N SER A 667 -14.74 -15.94 -1.94
CA SER A 667 -14.96 -16.85 -0.81
C SER A 667 -13.66 -17.28 -0.13
N PHE A 668 -12.74 -16.33 0.05
CA PHE A 668 -11.52 -16.55 0.83
C PHE A 668 -11.83 -16.86 2.30
N ILE A 669 -10.91 -17.59 2.96
CA ILE A 669 -11.01 -17.86 4.40
C ILE A 669 -11.10 -16.55 5.22
N PRO A 670 -11.84 -16.51 6.35
CA PRO A 670 -12.18 -15.26 7.03
C PRO A 670 -10.98 -14.35 7.35
N ARG A 671 -9.86 -14.91 7.83
CA ARG A 671 -8.64 -14.16 8.14
C ARG A 671 -8.01 -13.47 6.92
N VAL A 672 -8.05 -14.10 5.76
CA VAL A 672 -7.52 -13.51 4.51
C VAL A 672 -8.51 -12.50 3.93
N LYS A 673 -9.82 -12.79 3.97
CA LYS A 673 -10.85 -11.82 3.58
C LYS A 673 -10.76 -10.54 4.42
N ALA A 674 -10.53 -10.66 5.73
CA ALA A 674 -10.29 -9.53 6.61
C ALA A 674 -9.03 -8.73 6.24
N SER A 675 -7.92 -9.38 5.85
CA SER A 675 -6.71 -8.68 5.41
C SER A 675 -6.93 -7.85 4.13
N LEU A 676 -7.70 -8.37 3.16
CA LEU A 676 -8.11 -7.60 1.98
C LEU A 676 -9.00 -6.40 2.35
N MET A 677 -9.94 -6.58 3.27
CA MET A 677 -10.81 -5.48 3.73
C MET A 677 -10.05 -4.42 4.52
N LEU A 678 -9.04 -4.80 5.32
CA LEU A 678 -8.13 -3.85 5.98
C LEU A 678 -7.33 -3.02 4.96
N SER A 679 -6.82 -3.62 3.89
CA SER A 679 -6.16 -2.87 2.81
C SER A 679 -7.13 -1.94 2.08
N TYR A 680 -8.38 -2.38 1.85
CA TYR A 680 -9.44 -1.56 1.25
C TYR A 680 -9.81 -0.35 2.10
N ASP A 681 -10.13 -0.56 3.38
CA ASP A 681 -10.52 0.53 4.27
C ASP A 681 -9.34 1.44 4.59
N PHE A 682 -8.10 0.94 4.62
CA PHE A 682 -6.92 1.81 4.73
C PHE A 682 -6.74 2.70 3.49
N LEU A 683 -6.94 2.20 2.26
CA LEU A 683 -6.91 3.04 1.06
C LEU A 683 -8.05 4.08 1.07
N ARG A 684 -9.26 3.65 1.45
CA ARG A 684 -10.44 4.51 1.60
C ARG A 684 -10.19 5.64 2.61
N LEU A 685 -9.61 5.31 3.77
CA LEU A 685 -9.17 6.26 4.79
C LEU A 685 -8.08 7.19 4.24
N TYR A 686 -7.02 6.66 3.64
CA TYR A 686 -5.88 7.42 3.12
C TYR A 686 -6.32 8.51 2.13
N ILE A 687 -7.12 8.15 1.12
CA ILE A 687 -7.64 9.10 0.12
C ILE A 687 -8.52 10.18 0.76
N ASN A 688 -9.44 9.80 1.65
CA ASN A 688 -10.40 10.75 2.23
C ASN A 688 -9.78 11.64 3.33
N ALA A 689 -8.76 11.15 4.05
CA ALA A 689 -8.00 11.92 5.03
C ALA A 689 -7.29 13.14 4.42
N PHE A 690 -7.03 13.12 3.11
CA PHE A 690 -6.54 14.29 2.37
C PHE A 690 -7.45 15.52 2.53
N ALA A 691 -8.77 15.33 2.39
CA ALA A 691 -9.75 16.40 2.52
C ALA A 691 -9.84 16.93 3.97
N PHE A 692 -9.70 16.04 4.96
CA PHE A 692 -9.59 16.43 6.38
C PHE A 692 -8.38 17.34 6.62
N GLN A 693 -7.20 16.95 6.14
CA GLN A 693 -5.97 17.71 6.36
C GLN A 693 -5.94 19.01 5.52
N ALA A 694 -6.55 19.02 4.33
CA ALA A 694 -6.74 20.23 3.52
C ALA A 694 -7.61 21.26 4.24
N ASN A 695 -8.75 20.83 4.81
CA ASN A 695 -9.67 21.71 5.53
C ASN A 695 -9.02 22.25 6.82
N LEU A 696 -8.34 21.39 7.59
CA LEU A 696 -7.56 21.78 8.77
C LEU A 696 -6.54 22.88 8.44
N ASN A 697 -5.76 22.71 7.36
CA ASN A 697 -4.80 23.71 6.89
C ASN A 697 -5.46 25.04 6.47
N ARG A 698 -6.63 25.01 5.81
CA ARG A 698 -7.38 26.24 5.48
C ARG A 698 -7.87 26.98 6.73
N ILE A 699 -8.36 26.26 7.74
CA ILE A 699 -8.82 26.85 9.01
C ILE A 699 -7.64 27.52 9.73
N VAL A 700 -6.51 26.81 9.86
CA VAL A 700 -5.29 27.35 10.50
C VAL A 700 -4.77 28.58 9.74
N ARG A 701 -4.70 28.56 8.39
CA ARG A 701 -4.27 29.72 7.58
C ARG A 701 -5.21 30.93 7.69
N ARG A 702 -6.52 30.73 7.92
CA ARG A 702 -7.48 31.82 8.16
C ARG A 702 -7.36 32.41 9.57
N SER A 703 -6.91 31.63 10.55
CA SER A 703 -6.82 32.05 11.95
C SER A 703 -5.52 32.80 12.26
N LYS A 704 -5.52 34.13 12.15
CA LYS A 704 -4.35 35.00 12.48
C LYS A 704 -3.92 34.98 13.97
N LYS A 705 -4.67 34.32 14.85
CA LYS A 705 -4.30 34.03 16.25
C LYS A 705 -4.43 32.51 16.50
N ARG A 706 -3.70 31.98 17.48
CA ARG A 706 -3.87 30.57 17.91
C ARG A 706 -5.33 30.35 18.35
N PRO A 707 -6.09 29.43 17.73
CA PRO A 707 -7.47 29.16 18.11
C PRO A 707 -7.53 28.43 19.45
N SER A 708 -8.36 28.92 20.38
CA SER A 708 -8.57 28.30 21.70
C SER A 708 -9.70 27.27 21.70
N GLY A 709 -10.68 27.40 20.81
CA GLY A 709 -11.84 26.50 20.64
C GLY A 709 -11.60 25.31 19.70
N PRO A 710 -12.64 24.50 19.41
CA PRO A 710 -12.59 23.45 18.38
C PRO A 710 -12.40 24.07 16.99
N LEU A 711 -11.65 23.40 16.12
CA LEU A 711 -11.32 23.89 14.78
C LEU A 711 -12.50 23.73 13.81
N PHE A 712 -13.25 22.64 13.93
CA PHE A 712 -14.51 22.43 13.24
C PHE A 712 -15.68 22.85 14.12
N SER A 713 -16.08 24.13 14.05
CA SER A 713 -17.29 24.62 14.73
C SER A 713 -18.59 24.17 14.03
N GLU A 714 -18.58 24.12 12.69
CA GLU A 714 -19.71 23.67 11.86
C GLU A 714 -19.21 22.78 10.71
N LEU A 715 -18.79 21.55 11.03
CA LEU A 715 -18.28 20.61 10.01
C LEU A 715 -19.28 20.40 8.86
N ALA A 716 -20.57 20.32 9.15
CA ALA A 716 -21.63 20.08 8.16
C ALA A 716 -21.77 21.21 7.10
N ALA A 717 -21.29 22.43 7.40
CA ALA A 717 -21.28 23.54 6.45
C ALA A 717 -20.03 23.56 5.55
N ALA A 718 -19.04 22.70 5.79
CA ALA A 718 -17.84 22.61 4.96
C ALA A 718 -18.12 21.84 3.66
N PRO A 719 -17.62 22.30 2.49
CA PRO A 719 -17.79 21.57 1.22
C PRO A 719 -17.15 20.17 1.24
N ASP A 720 -16.14 19.98 2.09
CA ASP A 720 -15.40 18.73 2.25
C ASP A 720 -16.02 17.75 3.27
N ALA A 721 -17.14 18.11 3.90
CA ALA A 721 -17.72 17.37 5.02
C ALA A 721 -17.95 15.88 4.72
N ARG A 722 -18.42 15.57 3.51
CA ARG A 722 -18.67 14.18 3.06
C ARG A 722 -17.41 13.30 3.14
N PHE A 723 -16.26 13.83 2.76
CA PHE A 723 -14.98 13.10 2.79
C PHE A 723 -14.44 12.97 4.21
N ILE A 724 -14.68 13.98 5.06
CA ILE A 724 -14.33 13.91 6.47
C ILE A 724 -15.15 12.82 7.17
N TYR A 725 -16.46 12.72 6.91
CA TYR A 725 -17.27 11.62 7.41
C TYR A 725 -16.85 10.26 6.83
N GLU A 726 -16.54 10.16 5.53
CA GLU A 726 -16.06 8.92 4.89
C GLU A 726 -14.72 8.43 5.49
N SER A 727 -13.79 9.33 5.81
CA SER A 727 -12.54 8.98 6.50
C SER A 727 -12.77 8.54 7.96
N ILE A 728 -13.71 9.15 8.68
CA ILE A 728 -14.10 8.70 10.03
C ILE A 728 -14.75 7.31 9.96
N ASP A 729 -15.63 7.05 8.98
CA ASP A 729 -16.22 5.72 8.76
C ASP A 729 -15.14 4.68 8.43
N ALA A 730 -14.25 4.97 7.49
CA ALA A 730 -13.16 4.07 7.11
C ALA A 730 -12.23 3.72 8.29
N ALA A 731 -11.88 4.70 9.12
CA ALA A 731 -11.10 4.44 10.33
C ALA A 731 -11.86 3.56 11.34
N ASN A 732 -13.16 3.79 11.55
CA ASN A 732 -13.99 2.92 12.40
C ASN A 732 -14.14 1.51 11.80
N SER A 733 -14.24 1.36 10.48
CA SER A 733 -14.32 0.07 9.78
C SER A 733 -13.04 -0.77 9.97
N ILE A 734 -11.86 -0.13 9.95
CA ILE A 734 -10.58 -0.79 10.28
C ILE A 734 -10.59 -1.34 11.71
N LEU A 735 -10.99 -0.52 12.69
CA LEU A 735 -11.05 -0.95 14.08
C LEU A 735 -12.13 -2.03 14.30
N CYS A 736 -13.29 -1.92 13.65
CA CYS A 736 -14.35 -2.92 13.70
C CYS A 736 -13.91 -4.26 13.09
N THR A 737 -13.20 -4.23 11.97
CA THR A 737 -12.62 -5.41 11.30
C THR A 737 -11.69 -6.16 12.25
N LEU A 738 -10.76 -5.46 12.90
CA LEU A 738 -9.88 -6.05 13.91
C LEU A 738 -10.64 -6.56 15.14
N ASN A 739 -11.57 -5.77 15.68
CA ASN A 739 -12.24 -6.06 16.95
C ASN A 739 -13.34 -7.12 16.86
N SER A 740 -13.88 -7.39 15.66
CA SER A 740 -15.02 -8.29 15.46
C SER A 740 -14.72 -9.50 14.57
N PHE A 741 -13.81 -9.38 13.59
CA PHE A 741 -13.61 -10.40 12.54
C PHE A 741 -12.22 -11.05 12.51
N ILE A 742 -11.25 -10.54 13.26
CA ILE A 742 -9.88 -11.09 13.32
C ILE A 742 -9.56 -11.54 14.75
N ASP A 743 -9.35 -12.84 14.95
CA ASP A 743 -8.85 -13.34 16.24
C ASP A 743 -7.38 -12.91 16.47
N PRO A 744 -7.03 -12.33 17.64
CA PRO A 744 -5.67 -11.83 17.87
C PRO A 744 -4.62 -12.94 17.95
N THR A 745 -4.99 -14.12 18.44
CA THR A 745 -4.13 -15.27 18.71
C THR A 745 -4.05 -16.24 17.53
N GLU A 746 -5.13 -16.46 16.80
CA GLU A 746 -5.21 -17.45 15.71
C GLU A 746 -5.08 -16.83 14.31
N ALA A 747 -5.15 -15.51 14.19
CA ALA A 747 -5.02 -14.81 12.91
C ALA A 747 -4.07 -13.61 12.95
N PHE A 748 -4.25 -12.67 13.90
CA PHE A 748 -3.58 -11.37 13.79
C PHE A 748 -2.05 -11.45 13.97
N LYS A 749 -1.55 -12.30 14.89
CA LYS A 749 -0.10 -12.52 15.10
C LYS A 749 0.68 -12.93 13.82
N TYR A 750 -0.02 -13.59 12.90
CA TYR A 750 0.51 -14.06 11.62
C TYR A 750 0.43 -13.01 10.50
N MET A 751 -0.33 -11.93 10.68
CA MET A 751 -0.49 -10.91 9.66
C MET A 751 0.76 -10.02 9.52
N PRO A 752 1.12 -9.59 8.29
CA PRO A 752 2.19 -8.64 8.04
C PRO A 752 2.12 -7.32 8.82
N LEU A 753 3.28 -6.72 9.09
CA LEU A 753 3.48 -5.47 9.84
C LEU A 753 2.54 -4.34 9.40
N LYS A 754 2.28 -4.21 8.08
CA LYS A 754 1.41 -3.16 7.52
C LYS A 754 0.01 -3.12 8.13
N PHE A 755 -0.55 -4.26 8.53
CA PHE A 755 -1.90 -4.31 9.12
C PHE A 755 -1.93 -3.75 10.55
N TYR A 756 -0.87 -3.94 11.33
CA TYR A 756 -0.70 -3.24 12.61
C TYR A 756 -0.64 -1.71 12.39
N LEU A 757 0.11 -1.27 11.36
CA LEU A 757 0.27 0.15 11.05
C LEU A 757 -1.01 0.81 10.52
N TYR A 758 -1.84 0.09 9.78
CA TYR A 758 -3.16 0.58 9.34
C TYR A 758 -4.11 0.81 10.54
N VAL A 759 -4.12 -0.13 11.50
CA VAL A 759 -4.89 -0.02 12.75
C VAL A 759 -4.40 1.16 13.60
N ILE A 760 -3.09 1.35 13.71
CA ILE A 760 -2.49 2.47 14.44
C ILE A 760 -2.83 3.81 13.79
N TYR A 761 -2.70 3.92 12.47
CA TYR A 761 -3.08 5.13 11.74
C TYR A 761 -4.58 5.46 11.91
N ALA A 762 -5.46 4.46 11.84
CA ALA A 762 -6.90 4.65 12.08
C ALA A 762 -7.19 5.16 13.52
N ALA A 763 -6.56 4.58 14.54
CA ALA A 763 -6.75 4.99 15.93
C ALA A 763 -6.21 6.41 16.21
N VAL A 764 -5.07 6.79 15.62
CA VAL A 764 -4.48 8.14 15.75
C VAL A 764 -5.27 9.17 14.90
N PHE A 765 -5.79 8.77 13.74
CA PHE A 765 -6.69 9.61 12.94
C PHE A 765 -7.99 9.93 13.71
N LEU A 766 -8.62 8.93 14.32
CA LEU A 766 -9.83 9.13 15.14
C LEU A 766 -9.56 10.00 16.38
N PHE A 767 -8.39 9.85 17.01
CA PHE A 767 -7.95 10.78 18.07
C PHE A 767 -7.90 12.22 17.55
N LYS A 768 -7.22 12.45 16.40
CA LYS A 768 -7.10 13.78 15.77
C LYS A 768 -8.46 14.36 15.35
N ALA A 769 -9.38 13.52 14.86
CA ALA A 769 -10.73 13.92 14.48
C ALA A 769 -11.57 14.39 15.68
N ILE A 770 -11.51 13.71 16.84
CA ILE A 770 -12.12 14.19 18.09
C ILE A 770 -11.49 15.52 18.51
N PHE A 771 -10.15 15.61 18.55
CA PHE A 771 -9.45 16.82 18.99
C PHE A 771 -9.68 18.05 18.11
N ALA A 772 -9.87 17.86 16.80
CA ALA A 772 -10.21 18.94 15.88
C ALA A 772 -11.68 19.39 16.00
N GLY A 773 -12.55 18.61 16.65
CA GLY A 773 -13.99 18.85 16.75
C GLY A 773 -14.82 18.24 15.61
N ALA A 774 -14.25 17.35 14.79
CA ALA A 774 -14.96 16.69 13.70
C ALA A 774 -15.91 15.58 14.17
N ILE A 775 -15.66 14.99 15.35
CA ILE A 775 -16.50 13.99 16.01
C ILE A 775 -17.13 14.61 17.25
N LYS A 776 -18.45 14.47 17.41
CA LYS A 776 -19.18 15.08 18.55
C LYS A 776 -18.88 14.37 19.87
N PRO A 777 -18.98 15.05 21.03
CA PRO A 777 -18.75 14.43 22.34
C PRO A 777 -19.60 13.18 22.63
N SER A 778 -20.82 13.12 22.09
CA SER A 778 -21.72 11.96 22.15
C SER A 778 -21.17 10.73 21.43
N GLU A 779 -20.63 10.92 20.23
CA GLU A 779 -20.07 9.88 19.36
C GLU A 779 -18.66 9.44 19.84
N ALA A 780 -17.89 10.38 20.38
CA ALA A 780 -16.55 10.15 20.92
C ALA A 780 -16.49 9.02 21.97
N ARG A 781 -17.58 8.77 22.71
CA ARG A 781 -17.68 7.67 23.67
C ARG A 781 -17.61 6.29 23.00
N GLY A 782 -18.23 6.13 21.83
CA GLY A 782 -18.17 4.89 21.05
C GLY A 782 -16.77 4.62 20.50
N VAL A 783 -16.15 5.65 19.92
CA VAL A 783 -14.77 5.62 19.41
C VAL A 783 -13.77 5.21 20.51
N ARG A 784 -13.88 5.82 21.71
CA ARG A 784 -13.06 5.45 22.88
C ARG A 784 -13.18 3.96 23.21
N ARG A 785 -14.41 3.41 23.25
CA ARG A 785 -14.65 1.98 23.54
C ARG A 785 -14.01 1.08 22.48
N ALA A 786 -14.16 1.41 21.19
CA ALA A 786 -13.54 0.66 20.11
C ALA A 786 -12.00 0.64 20.21
N ILE A 787 -11.39 1.77 20.62
CA ILE A 787 -9.93 1.86 20.76
C ILE A 787 -9.41 1.13 22.01
N TYR A 788 -10.14 1.12 23.12
CA TYR A 788 -9.77 0.28 24.27
C TYR A 788 -9.87 -1.21 23.97
N GLU A 789 -10.87 -1.64 23.18
CA GLU A 789 -10.93 -3.02 22.67
C GLU A 789 -9.75 -3.32 21.75
N THR A 790 -9.44 -2.41 20.80
CA THR A 790 -8.27 -2.54 19.91
C THR A 790 -6.96 -2.67 20.68
N ILE A 791 -6.77 -1.89 21.76
CA ILE A 791 -5.63 -2.02 22.68
C ILE A 791 -5.63 -3.43 23.27
N SER A 792 -6.75 -3.92 23.82
CA SER A 792 -6.83 -5.29 24.37
C SER A 792 -6.50 -6.38 23.34
N ARG A 793 -7.03 -6.26 22.11
CA ARG A 793 -6.77 -7.18 20.98
C ARG A 793 -5.29 -7.20 20.60
N LEU A 794 -4.65 -6.03 20.49
CA LEU A 794 -3.22 -5.88 20.21
C LEU A 794 -2.34 -6.55 21.29
N GLN A 795 -2.68 -6.40 22.57
CA GLN A 795 -1.94 -7.02 23.68
C GLN A 795 -2.01 -8.55 23.67
N LYS A 796 -3.10 -9.13 23.14
CA LYS A 796 -3.28 -10.60 23.03
C LYS A 796 -2.49 -11.24 21.88
N THR A 797 -1.82 -10.47 21.02
CA THR A 797 -1.12 -11.02 19.84
C THR A 797 0.19 -11.76 20.15
N SER A 798 0.83 -11.49 21.29
CA SER A 798 2.04 -12.20 21.72
C SER A 798 2.19 -12.16 23.24
N ASN A 799 2.67 -13.26 23.82
CA ASN A 799 3.02 -13.33 25.24
C ASN A 799 4.36 -12.65 25.56
N ASN A 800 5.15 -12.27 24.54
CA ASN A 800 6.40 -11.53 24.71
C ASN A 800 6.10 -10.04 24.99
N GLN A 801 6.62 -9.51 26.09
CA GLN A 801 6.45 -8.08 26.45
C GLN A 801 7.04 -7.11 25.42
N GLN A 802 8.01 -7.55 24.61
CA GLN A 802 8.61 -6.79 23.50
C GLN A 802 7.90 -7.02 22.14
N GLY A 803 6.87 -7.85 22.10
CA GLY A 803 6.10 -8.13 20.88
C GLY A 803 5.47 -6.87 20.26
N LEU A 804 5.35 -6.85 18.94
CA LEU A 804 4.86 -5.68 18.16
C LEU A 804 3.52 -5.15 18.68
N GLY A 805 2.53 -6.04 18.86
CA GLY A 805 1.20 -5.65 19.36
C GLY A 805 1.25 -5.07 20.77
N GLN A 806 2.07 -5.62 21.67
CA GLN A 806 2.22 -5.10 23.04
C GLN A 806 2.86 -3.70 23.04
N ARG A 807 3.89 -3.46 22.21
CA ARG A 807 4.54 -2.14 22.09
C ARG A 807 3.58 -1.10 21.52
N TYR A 808 2.87 -1.41 20.42
CA TYR A 808 1.87 -0.51 19.84
C TYR A 808 0.66 -0.26 20.75
N ALA A 809 0.19 -1.29 21.48
CA ALA A 809 -0.87 -1.14 22.48
C ALA A 809 -0.47 -0.22 23.63
N ARG A 810 0.79 -0.28 24.08
CA ARG A 810 1.34 0.64 25.10
C ARG A 810 1.33 2.08 24.60
N SER A 811 1.82 2.33 23.38
CA SER A 811 1.80 3.67 22.77
C SER A 811 0.38 4.24 22.63
N LEU A 812 -0.58 3.46 22.10
CA LEU A 812 -1.98 3.89 22.00
C LEU A 812 -2.59 4.17 23.38
N ARG A 813 -2.31 3.32 24.38
CA ARG A 813 -2.81 3.51 25.74
C ARG A 813 -2.31 4.82 26.35
N LEU A 814 -1.04 5.18 26.15
CA LEU A 814 -0.48 6.46 26.62
C LEU A 814 -1.16 7.68 25.98
N LEU A 815 -1.37 7.64 24.66
CA LEU A 815 -2.09 8.69 23.92
C LEU A 815 -3.49 8.96 24.48
N TRP A 816 -4.26 7.89 24.75
CA TRP A 816 -5.64 8.01 25.19
C TRP A 816 -5.81 8.23 26.71
N LEU A 817 -4.80 7.90 27.52
CA LEU A 817 -4.80 8.21 28.96
C LEU A 817 -4.61 9.71 29.26
N LYS A 818 -3.73 10.42 28.52
CA LYS A 818 -3.47 11.86 28.75
C LYS A 818 -4.66 12.77 28.42
N MET A 819 -5.69 12.26 27.73
CA MET A 819 -6.97 12.94 27.52
C MET A 819 -7.87 12.99 28.78
N LEU A 820 -7.65 12.13 29.79
CA LEU A 820 -8.56 11.93 30.92
C LEU A 820 -8.27 12.77 32.18
N GLY A 821 -7.31 13.69 32.13
CA GLY A 821 -7.20 14.77 33.13
C GLY A 821 -7.04 14.38 34.61
N LYS A 822 -6.63 13.14 34.95
CA LYS A 822 -6.49 12.74 36.37
C LYS A 822 -5.14 13.16 36.96
N SER A 823 -5.16 14.23 37.74
CA SER A 823 -4.12 14.52 38.73
C SER A 823 -3.99 13.36 39.71
N ARG A 824 -2.76 12.96 40.05
CA ARG A 824 -2.49 12.08 41.21
C ARG A 824 -2.66 12.91 42.48
N SER A 825 -3.84 12.88 43.08
CA SER A 825 -4.04 13.37 44.45
C SER A 825 -3.17 12.56 45.42
N ARG A 826 -2.18 13.21 46.06
CA ARG A 826 -1.54 12.65 47.25
C ARG A 826 -2.59 12.56 48.37
N ASN A 827 -2.66 11.42 49.04
CA ASN A 827 -3.53 11.28 50.23
C ASN A 827 -3.08 12.23 51.35
N PRO A 828 -4.02 12.78 52.14
CA PRO A 828 -3.74 13.49 53.39
C PRO A 828 -3.55 12.53 54.58
N GLU A 829 -3.16 13.10 55.74
CA GLU A 829 -2.85 12.48 57.05
C GLU A 829 -1.40 11.93 57.13
N VAL A 830 -0.50 12.47 57.94
CA VAL A 830 -0.55 12.58 59.42
C VAL A 830 0.04 13.92 59.96
N GLU A 831 -0.62 14.41 61.01
CA GLU A 831 -0.26 15.41 62.05
C GLU A 831 1.11 16.15 62.05
N GLY A 832 1.06 17.48 62.28
CA GLY A 832 2.26 18.30 62.57
C GLY A 832 1.96 19.79 62.83
N ARG A 833 1.65 20.14 64.09
CA ARG A 833 1.25 21.48 64.59
C ARG A 833 2.14 22.68 64.16
N SER A 834 1.47 23.84 63.97
CA SER A 834 1.85 25.24 64.29
C SER A 834 3.33 25.66 64.17
N ASP A 835 3.66 26.75 63.46
CA ASP A 835 3.36 28.09 63.98
C ASP A 835 3.31 29.22 62.93
N SER A 836 2.65 30.30 63.33
CA SER A 836 2.60 31.59 62.63
C SER A 836 3.91 32.39 62.76
N LEU A 837 4.27 33.21 61.76
CA LEU A 837 4.73 34.61 61.94
C LEU A 837 5.00 35.35 60.60
N ALA A 838 4.15 36.34 60.33
CA ALA A 838 4.49 37.75 60.13
C ALA A 838 5.67 38.24 59.23
N LEU A 839 5.28 39.12 58.29
CA LEU A 839 5.79 40.50 58.05
C LEU A 839 7.10 40.77 57.26
N THR A 840 6.96 41.81 56.40
CA THR A 840 7.97 42.82 55.95
C THR A 840 9.16 42.41 55.07
N SER A 841 9.78 43.27 54.25
CA SER A 841 9.33 44.35 53.32
C SER A 841 10.57 45.16 52.87
N HIS A 842 10.70 45.50 51.58
CA HIS A 842 11.68 46.46 51.01
C HIS A 842 13.19 46.16 51.28
N GLY A 843 14.17 46.67 50.53
CA GLY A 843 14.21 47.49 49.30
C GLY A 843 15.56 47.24 48.58
N ALA A 844 15.73 47.60 47.30
CA ALA A 844 16.20 48.92 46.84
C ALA A 844 17.66 49.27 47.25
N LEU A 845 18.54 49.86 46.43
CA LEU A 845 18.64 50.14 44.98
C LEU A 845 19.96 50.92 44.77
N GLN A 846 20.81 50.59 43.78
CA GLN A 846 21.81 51.47 43.10
C GLN A 846 22.70 50.62 42.17
N SER A 847 22.75 50.86 40.85
CA SER A 847 23.62 51.81 40.09
C SER A 847 25.10 51.40 40.04
N GLN A 848 25.85 51.48 38.94
CA GLN A 848 25.54 51.94 37.58
C GLN A 848 26.54 51.32 36.57
N ALA A 849 26.31 51.56 35.27
CA ALA A 849 27.07 51.02 34.13
C ALA A 849 28.60 51.16 34.16
N GLU A 850 29.31 50.20 33.57
CA GLU A 850 30.12 50.44 32.35
C GLU A 850 30.49 49.13 31.62
N SER A 851 31.03 49.26 30.40
CA SER A 851 31.13 48.24 29.36
C SER A 851 32.40 47.37 29.38
N SER A 852 32.26 46.08 29.01
CA SER A 852 33.31 45.31 28.33
C SER A 852 32.73 44.11 27.57
N GLU A 853 33.34 43.77 26.43
CA GLU A 853 32.93 42.67 25.54
C GLU A 853 33.30 41.28 26.12
N GLY A 854 32.51 40.25 25.81
CA GLY A 854 32.72 38.91 26.37
C GLY A 854 31.96 37.79 25.64
N HIS A 855 32.43 37.44 24.45
CA HIS A 855 32.21 36.18 23.71
C HIS A 855 30.88 35.41 23.86
N MET A 856 30.04 35.50 22.83
CA MET A 856 29.18 34.37 22.44
C MET A 856 30.07 33.23 21.92
N ASN A 857 30.09 32.09 22.62
CA ASN A 857 30.56 30.83 22.03
C ASN A 857 29.36 30.15 21.34
N SER A 858 29.32 30.25 20.01
CA SER A 858 28.38 29.52 19.17
C SER A 858 29.01 28.23 18.66
N ASP A 859 28.63 27.08 19.22
CA ASP A 859 28.99 25.75 18.69
C ASP A 859 27.72 24.93 18.39
N PRO A 860 27.21 24.94 17.14
CA PRO A 860 26.02 24.17 16.75
C PRO A 860 26.33 22.72 16.32
N PHE A 861 27.58 22.24 16.45
CA PHE A 861 28.07 21.07 15.69
C PHE A 861 28.34 19.77 16.46
N ASN A 862 28.17 19.73 17.80
CA ASN A 862 28.53 18.56 18.62
C ASN A 862 27.37 17.86 19.37
N SER A 863 26.23 17.66 18.71
CA SER A 863 25.28 16.60 19.08
C SER A 863 24.71 15.91 17.83
N PHE A 864 25.33 14.79 17.43
CA PHE A 864 24.83 13.96 16.33
C PHE A 864 25.04 12.48 16.61
N SER A 865 23.97 11.79 17.01
CA SER A 865 23.96 10.33 17.22
C SER A 865 23.43 9.60 15.99
N TRP A 866 23.70 8.30 15.85
CA TRP A 866 23.10 7.50 14.75
C TRP A 866 21.57 7.38 14.89
N LYS A 867 21.00 7.73 16.04
CA LYS A 867 19.56 7.82 16.27
C LYS A 867 18.91 9.07 15.64
N ASP A 868 19.68 10.11 15.30
CA ASP A 868 19.17 11.41 14.84
C ASP A 868 19.22 11.55 13.32
N LEU A 869 18.33 10.85 12.61
CA LEU A 869 18.33 10.74 11.14
C LEU A 869 17.15 11.42 10.44
N HIS A 870 16.47 12.36 11.12
CA HIS A 870 15.35 13.13 10.58
C HIS A 870 15.76 14.06 9.41
N SER A 871 16.95 14.64 9.46
CA SER A 871 17.36 15.77 8.61
C SER A 871 17.82 15.41 7.18
N LEU A 872 17.71 14.15 6.75
CA LEU A 872 18.05 13.75 5.37
C LEU A 872 16.83 13.52 4.46
N GLY A 873 15.63 13.37 5.04
CA GLY A 873 14.40 13.15 4.27
C GLY A 873 13.85 14.42 3.65
N GLU A 874 13.78 15.50 4.43
CA GLU A 874 13.10 16.75 4.07
C GLU A 874 13.72 17.51 2.88
N PHE A 875 14.96 17.21 2.51
CA PHE A 875 15.68 17.93 1.44
C PHE A 875 15.53 17.31 0.04
N ILE A 876 14.87 16.15 -0.12
CA ILE A 876 14.64 15.53 -1.44
C ILE A 876 13.25 15.90 -2.00
N SER A 877 12.33 16.34 -1.15
CA SER A 877 10.92 16.62 -1.45
C SER A 877 10.61 18.06 -1.91
N ASN A 878 11.59 18.98 -1.84
CA ASN A 878 11.40 20.38 -2.25
C ASN A 878 12.11 20.73 -3.57
N ASP A 879 11.31 21.27 -4.48
CA ASP A 879 11.59 22.01 -5.70
C ASP A 879 12.36 21.38 -6.88
N GLY A 880 11.60 21.22 -7.97
CA GLY A 880 12.06 21.06 -9.35
C GLY A 880 11.18 21.81 -10.37
N THR A 881 10.34 22.75 -9.94
CA THR A 881 9.41 23.51 -10.81
C THR A 881 9.19 24.96 -10.33
N SER A 882 10.24 25.77 -10.32
CA SER A 882 10.13 27.21 -10.05
C SER A 882 11.18 28.02 -10.82
N LEU A 883 11.09 28.02 -12.17
CA LEU A 883 11.84 28.96 -13.02
C LEU A 883 11.24 29.01 -14.45
N PHE A 884 10.02 29.55 -14.59
CA PHE A 884 9.53 30.20 -15.82
C PHE A 884 8.23 30.96 -15.50
N ASN A 885 8.38 32.18 -14.99
CA ASN A 885 7.34 33.20 -15.15
C ASN A 885 7.99 34.58 -15.11
N ASP A 886 8.09 35.23 -16.28
CA ASP A 886 7.60 36.61 -16.42
C ASP A 886 7.56 37.06 -17.88
N ASN A 887 6.36 37.51 -18.27
CA ASN A 887 6.05 38.63 -19.16
C ASN A 887 6.86 38.86 -20.45
N PHE A 888 6.22 38.57 -21.58
CA PHE A 888 6.17 39.52 -22.70
C PHE A 888 4.72 39.80 -23.08
N ILE A 889 4.29 41.07 -22.95
CA ILE A 889 3.01 41.59 -23.41
C ILE A 889 3.27 42.46 -24.64
N ILE A 890 2.73 42.10 -25.81
CA ILE A 890 2.25 43.04 -26.84
C ILE A 890 0.96 42.45 -27.43
N SER A 891 0.01 43.34 -27.75
CA SER A 891 -1.41 43.08 -28.05
C SER A 891 -1.67 42.92 -29.59
N PRO A 892 -2.93 42.82 -30.07
CA PRO A 892 -3.27 42.16 -31.35
C PRO A 892 -3.48 43.10 -32.54
N GLU A 893 -3.50 42.55 -33.77
CA GLU A 893 -4.39 43.00 -34.86
C GLU A 893 -4.41 42.00 -36.06
N GLN A 894 -5.61 41.88 -36.65
CA GLN A 894 -5.98 41.80 -38.09
C GLN A 894 -4.95 41.23 -39.11
N ASP A 895 -5.29 40.36 -40.07
CA ASP A 895 -6.37 40.54 -41.05
C ASP A 895 -6.67 39.26 -41.88
N SER A 896 -7.82 39.34 -42.55
CA SER A 896 -8.48 38.56 -43.64
C SER A 896 -7.62 37.78 -44.68
N VAL A 897 -8.16 36.79 -45.44
CA VAL A 897 -8.99 36.97 -46.66
C VAL A 897 -9.57 35.62 -47.21
N GLN A 898 -10.88 35.62 -47.58
CA GLN A 898 -11.64 34.77 -48.56
C GLN A 898 -11.61 33.22 -48.48
N GLY A 899 -12.66 32.47 -48.87
CA GLY A 899 -14.02 32.82 -49.33
C GLY A 899 -14.70 31.70 -50.18
N ALA A 900 -16.04 31.72 -50.27
CA ALA A 900 -16.94 30.82 -51.05
C ALA A 900 -17.11 29.36 -50.55
N GLU A 901 -18.28 28.71 -50.57
CA GLU A 901 -19.65 29.11 -50.96
C GLU A 901 -20.73 28.25 -50.23
N GLY A 902 -22.00 28.69 -50.20
CA GLY A 902 -23.14 28.01 -49.54
C GLY A 902 -23.85 26.94 -50.40
N PRO A 903 -25.14 26.55 -50.16
CA PRO A 903 -26.23 27.39 -49.62
C PRO A 903 -27.15 26.78 -48.52
N GLU A 904 -27.79 27.67 -47.73
CA GLU A 904 -29.24 27.73 -47.35
C GLU A 904 -29.95 26.55 -46.64
N HIS A 905 -31.08 26.65 -45.90
CA HIS A 905 -31.86 27.69 -45.19
C HIS A 905 -32.93 26.94 -44.33
N PHE A 906 -33.71 27.47 -43.36
CA PHE A 906 -33.84 28.78 -42.69
C PHE A 906 -34.38 28.50 -41.25
N SER A 907 -34.37 29.48 -40.34
CA SER A 907 -35.14 29.48 -39.08
C SER A 907 -36.28 30.51 -39.11
N GLY A 908 -37.35 30.31 -38.32
CA GLY A 908 -38.50 31.23 -38.29
C GLY A 908 -39.26 31.23 -36.96
N ASN A 909 -39.12 32.30 -36.19
CA ASN A 909 -39.99 32.62 -35.04
C ASN A 909 -41.31 33.26 -35.52
N PHE A 910 -42.43 33.05 -34.82
CA PHE A 910 -43.12 34.11 -34.04
C PHE A 910 -44.39 33.59 -33.33
N TYR A 911 -44.85 34.37 -32.34
CA TYR A 911 -45.92 34.07 -31.39
C TYR A 911 -47.34 34.15 -31.97
N SER A 912 -48.26 33.28 -31.52
CA SER A 912 -49.51 33.71 -30.86
C SER A 912 -50.14 32.56 -30.06
N ALA A 913 -50.82 32.88 -28.95
CA ALA A 913 -51.48 31.89 -28.09
C ALA A 913 -53.01 31.80 -28.33
N GLN A 914 -53.65 30.83 -27.68
CA GLN A 914 -55.11 30.61 -27.54
C GLN A 914 -55.84 29.78 -28.61
N GLN A 915 -55.63 28.45 -28.64
CA GLN A 915 -56.74 27.51 -28.90
C GLN A 915 -56.54 26.05 -28.42
N THR A 916 -56.07 25.82 -27.19
CA THR A 916 -56.15 24.46 -26.57
C THR A 916 -56.30 24.49 -25.04
N LYS A 917 -57.26 25.28 -24.52
CA LYS A 917 -57.51 25.42 -23.07
C LYS A 917 -58.75 24.66 -22.57
N LEU A 918 -59.23 23.64 -23.30
CA LEU A 918 -60.49 22.93 -22.98
C LEU A 918 -60.43 21.39 -23.01
N PHE A 919 -59.25 20.77 -23.08
CA PHE A 919 -59.11 19.29 -22.96
C PHE A 919 -57.95 18.85 -22.06
N LYS A 920 -57.63 19.65 -21.03
CA LYS A 920 -56.53 19.41 -20.06
C LYS A 920 -56.99 19.40 -18.59
N MET A 921 -58.24 19.02 -18.33
CA MET A 921 -58.83 18.94 -16.98
C MET A 921 -59.60 17.61 -16.72
N ALA A 922 -59.18 16.51 -17.34
CA ALA A 922 -59.83 15.19 -17.15
C ALA A 922 -58.88 13.97 -17.15
N THR A 923 -57.55 14.15 -17.15
CA THR A 923 -56.55 13.05 -17.19
C THR A 923 -55.37 13.26 -16.23
N SER A 924 -55.56 14.04 -15.16
CA SER A 924 -54.55 14.29 -14.13
C SER A 924 -54.65 13.30 -12.96
N GLN A 925 -54.48 11.99 -13.20
CA GLN A 925 -54.36 10.98 -12.14
C GLN A 925 -53.82 9.60 -12.59
N SER A 926 -52.78 9.54 -13.43
CA SER A 926 -52.12 8.27 -13.80
C SER A 926 -50.66 8.41 -14.29
N LYS A 927 -49.83 9.19 -13.58
CA LYS A 927 -48.41 9.39 -13.95
C LYS A 927 -47.39 9.08 -12.84
N ASP A 928 -47.81 8.31 -11.84
CA ASP A 928 -46.98 7.90 -10.70
C ASP A 928 -46.55 6.43 -10.82
N LEU A 929 -45.87 6.10 -11.92
CA LEU A 929 -45.02 4.91 -12.04
C LEU A 929 -43.57 5.37 -11.88
N PRO A 930 -42.71 4.64 -11.14
CA PRO A 930 -41.31 5.01 -10.97
C PRO A 930 -40.61 5.02 -12.34
N SER A 931 -40.18 6.21 -12.78
CA SER A 931 -39.39 6.41 -13.99
C SER A 931 -38.13 5.52 -14.06
N SER A 932 -37.65 5.27 -15.27
CA SER A 932 -36.43 4.48 -15.52
C SER A 932 -35.19 4.98 -14.74
N SER A 933 -35.16 6.25 -14.34
CA SER A 933 -34.14 6.83 -13.45
C SER A 933 -34.10 6.23 -12.04
N TYR A 934 -35.23 5.77 -11.47
CA TYR A 934 -35.24 5.16 -10.13
C TYR A 934 -34.51 3.81 -10.13
N PHE A 935 -34.84 2.95 -11.10
CA PHE A 935 -34.19 1.64 -11.26
C PHE A 935 -32.72 1.76 -11.70
N SER A 936 -32.34 2.85 -12.35
CA SER A 936 -30.96 3.11 -12.79
C SER A 936 -29.95 3.20 -11.62
N ALA A 937 -30.33 3.82 -10.49
CA ALA A 937 -29.48 3.88 -9.29
C ALA A 937 -29.54 2.58 -8.45
N PHE A 938 -30.58 1.78 -8.65
CA PHE A 938 -30.89 0.57 -7.89
C PHE A 938 -30.16 -0.67 -8.42
N ALA A 939 -29.97 -0.76 -9.75
CA ALA A 939 -29.49 -1.96 -10.45
C ALA A 939 -28.25 -2.62 -9.82
N ALA A 940 -27.20 -1.84 -9.56
CA ALA A 940 -25.91 -2.37 -9.07
C ALA A 940 -25.97 -2.99 -7.66
N ASN A 941 -27.01 -2.71 -6.86
CA ASN A 941 -27.16 -3.23 -5.49
C ASN A 941 -28.51 -3.91 -5.24
N TYR A 942 -29.25 -4.25 -6.31
CA TYR A 942 -30.63 -4.78 -6.25
C TYR A 942 -30.77 -5.91 -5.23
N LEU A 943 -29.95 -6.97 -5.34
CA LEU A 943 -29.99 -8.15 -4.48
C LEU A 943 -29.75 -7.83 -2.99
N GLN A 944 -28.89 -6.85 -2.71
CA GLN A 944 -28.64 -6.41 -1.34
C GLN A 944 -29.83 -5.61 -0.82
N GLN A 945 -30.33 -4.64 -1.57
CA GLN A 945 -31.40 -3.75 -1.12
C GLN A 945 -32.78 -4.45 -1.04
N THR A 946 -33.03 -5.50 -1.83
CA THR A 946 -34.23 -6.36 -1.66
C THR A 946 -34.06 -7.43 -0.58
N GLY A 947 -32.94 -7.47 0.15
CA GLY A 947 -32.64 -8.53 1.13
C GLY A 947 -32.72 -9.93 0.52
N ARG A 948 -32.30 -10.07 -0.74
CA ARG A 948 -32.43 -11.26 -1.60
C ARG A 948 -33.84 -11.89 -1.66
N SER A 949 -34.90 -11.17 -1.28
CA SER A 949 -36.26 -11.72 -1.13
C SER A 949 -36.80 -12.33 -2.43
N THR A 950 -36.73 -11.60 -3.55
CA THR A 950 -37.16 -12.08 -4.87
C THR A 950 -36.31 -13.23 -5.43
N TYR A 951 -35.05 -13.35 -5.00
CA TYR A 951 -34.17 -14.49 -5.31
C TYR A 951 -34.60 -15.72 -4.50
N ARG A 952 -34.81 -15.55 -3.18
CA ARG A 952 -35.13 -16.65 -2.26
C ARG A 952 -36.46 -17.34 -2.58
N VAL A 953 -37.50 -16.58 -2.96
CA VAL A 953 -38.76 -17.19 -3.41
C VAL A 953 -38.56 -18.01 -4.68
N LEU A 954 -37.88 -17.44 -5.68
CA LEU A 954 -37.67 -18.15 -6.95
C LEU A 954 -36.83 -19.41 -6.76
N ASP A 955 -35.82 -19.37 -5.88
CA ASP A 955 -34.97 -20.52 -5.50
C ASP A 955 -35.77 -21.64 -4.81
N LEU A 956 -36.74 -21.31 -3.95
CA LEU A 956 -37.67 -22.29 -3.38
C LEU A 956 -38.61 -22.88 -4.44
N ALA A 957 -39.06 -22.07 -5.39
CA ALA A 957 -39.94 -22.51 -6.48
C ALA A 957 -39.24 -23.41 -7.52
N ILE A 958 -37.90 -23.43 -7.61
CA ILE A 958 -37.15 -24.23 -8.62
C ILE A 958 -37.55 -25.70 -8.61
N ASP A 959 -37.69 -26.34 -7.45
CA ASP A 959 -38.04 -27.76 -7.37
C ASP A 959 -39.45 -28.01 -7.93
N SER A 960 -40.38 -27.08 -7.70
CA SER A 960 -41.73 -27.13 -8.28
C SER A 960 -41.76 -26.83 -9.78
N ILE A 961 -40.87 -25.97 -10.28
CA ILE A 961 -40.67 -25.69 -11.71
C ILE A 961 -40.14 -26.96 -12.40
N GLN A 962 -39.02 -27.52 -11.91
CA GLN A 962 -38.40 -28.74 -12.42
C GLN A 962 -39.37 -29.94 -12.44
N ALA A 963 -40.18 -30.10 -11.40
CA ALA A 963 -41.21 -31.15 -11.32
C ALA A 963 -42.39 -30.95 -12.30
N THR A 964 -42.62 -29.72 -12.79
CA THR A 964 -43.71 -29.40 -13.73
C THR A 964 -43.21 -29.45 -15.18
N LYS A 965 -42.04 -28.88 -15.45
CA LYS A 965 -41.30 -29.00 -16.70
C LYS A 965 -39.80 -28.90 -16.38
N PRO A 966 -39.00 -29.95 -16.63
CA PRO A 966 -37.57 -29.90 -16.35
C PRO A 966 -36.84 -28.84 -17.19
N ILE A 967 -35.97 -28.07 -16.54
CA ILE A 967 -35.02 -27.18 -17.19
C ILE A 967 -33.74 -27.98 -17.45
N THR A 968 -33.63 -28.52 -18.66
CA THR A 968 -32.42 -29.17 -19.19
C THR A 968 -31.54 -28.19 -19.97
N LYS A 969 -30.31 -28.60 -20.31
CA LYS A 969 -29.36 -27.85 -21.15
C LYS A 969 -29.93 -27.42 -22.51
N GLU A 970 -30.84 -28.21 -23.07
CA GLU A 970 -31.56 -27.97 -24.33
C GLU A 970 -32.70 -26.94 -24.19
N SER A 971 -32.99 -26.47 -22.97
CA SER A 971 -33.97 -25.41 -22.76
C SER A 971 -33.49 -24.06 -23.30
N VAL A 972 -34.47 -23.25 -23.71
CA VAL A 972 -34.30 -21.82 -23.99
C VAL A 972 -35.17 -21.08 -22.98
N VAL A 973 -34.53 -20.48 -21.98
CA VAL A 973 -35.18 -19.83 -20.83
C VAL A 973 -35.21 -18.32 -21.07
N HIS A 974 -36.36 -17.71 -20.84
CA HIS A 974 -36.52 -16.26 -20.84
C HIS A 974 -36.61 -15.76 -19.40
N ASP A 975 -35.63 -14.95 -18.97
CA ASP A 975 -35.70 -14.17 -17.73
C ASP A 975 -36.30 -12.80 -18.09
N ASN A 976 -37.57 -12.58 -17.78
CA ASN A 976 -38.41 -11.50 -18.28
C ASN A 976 -38.67 -10.44 -17.19
N ALA A 977 -38.53 -9.15 -17.52
CA ALA A 977 -38.43 -8.05 -16.57
C ALA A 977 -37.49 -8.41 -15.40
N ALA A 978 -36.30 -8.88 -15.79
CA ALA A 978 -35.41 -9.68 -14.95
C ALA A 978 -34.68 -8.90 -13.86
N GLY A 979 -34.73 -7.56 -13.89
CA GLY A 979 -33.80 -6.71 -13.15
C GLY A 979 -32.36 -7.09 -13.51
N PRO A 980 -31.49 -7.38 -12.52
CA PRO A 980 -30.10 -7.80 -12.78
C PRO A 980 -29.96 -9.25 -13.29
N GLY A 981 -31.04 -9.94 -13.68
CA GLY A 981 -31.01 -11.35 -14.11
C GLY A 981 -31.24 -12.33 -12.97
N ILE A 982 -32.35 -12.18 -12.24
CA ILE A 982 -32.61 -12.98 -11.03
C ILE A 982 -32.86 -14.46 -11.35
N ALA A 983 -33.61 -14.79 -12.41
CA ALA A 983 -33.84 -16.19 -12.76
C ALA A 983 -32.57 -16.83 -13.35
N ALA A 984 -31.81 -16.06 -14.14
CA ALA A 984 -30.49 -16.47 -14.61
C ALA A 984 -29.55 -16.81 -13.44
N LEU A 985 -29.51 -15.96 -12.40
CA LEU A 985 -28.67 -16.18 -11.22
C LEU A 985 -29.06 -17.44 -10.44
N VAL A 986 -30.36 -17.63 -10.16
CA VAL A 986 -30.86 -18.83 -9.45
C VAL A 986 -30.50 -20.11 -10.23
N LEU A 987 -30.63 -20.10 -11.56
CA LEU A 987 -30.26 -21.25 -12.39
C LEU A 987 -28.74 -21.50 -12.41
N VAL A 988 -27.91 -20.46 -12.44
CA VAL A 988 -26.44 -20.59 -12.37
C VAL A 988 -25.97 -21.07 -10.99
N ASP A 989 -26.63 -20.65 -9.91
CA ASP A 989 -26.30 -21.10 -8.54
C ASP A 989 -26.72 -22.56 -8.28
N ARG A 990 -27.71 -23.09 -9.02
CA ARG A 990 -28.24 -24.46 -8.88
C ARG A 990 -27.68 -25.48 -9.88
N LEU A 991 -27.18 -25.05 -11.04
CA LEU A 991 -26.71 -25.93 -12.13
C LEU A 991 -25.19 -25.85 -12.31
N THR A 992 -24.56 -26.91 -12.82
CA THR A 992 -23.15 -26.81 -13.20
C THR A 992 -23.01 -25.98 -14.48
N ALA A 993 -21.88 -25.30 -14.67
CA ALA A 993 -21.63 -24.48 -15.87
C ALA A 993 -21.72 -25.26 -17.20
N ALA A 994 -21.63 -26.60 -17.17
CA ALA A 994 -21.83 -27.45 -18.34
C ALA A 994 -23.31 -27.70 -18.68
N ASP A 995 -24.21 -27.51 -17.71
CA ASP A 995 -25.65 -27.83 -17.77
C ASP A 995 -26.53 -26.56 -17.85
N VAL A 996 -25.94 -25.37 -17.73
CA VAL A 996 -26.64 -24.08 -17.89
C VAL A 996 -27.29 -24.02 -19.30
N PRO A 997 -28.61 -23.81 -19.40
CA PRO A 997 -29.35 -23.70 -20.67
C PRO A 997 -29.01 -22.41 -21.41
N GLN A 998 -29.58 -22.23 -22.61
CA GLN A 998 -29.61 -20.89 -23.21
C GLN A 998 -30.56 -20.00 -22.40
N ILE A 999 -30.10 -18.84 -21.95
CA ILE A 999 -30.90 -17.89 -21.18
C ILE A 999 -30.87 -16.53 -21.88
N LEU A 1000 -32.04 -15.99 -22.23
CA LEU A 1000 -32.19 -14.60 -22.62
C LEU A 1000 -32.74 -13.79 -21.45
N VAL A 1001 -31.95 -12.83 -20.98
CA VAL A 1001 -32.32 -11.85 -19.97
C VAL A 1001 -32.86 -10.60 -20.65
N THR A 1002 -34.07 -10.16 -20.31
CA THR A 1002 -34.68 -8.94 -20.87
C THR A 1002 -35.22 -8.03 -19.79
N ASP A 1003 -34.93 -6.74 -19.90
CA ASP A 1003 -35.47 -5.69 -19.04
C ASP A 1003 -35.57 -4.37 -19.83
N ASN A 1004 -36.53 -3.50 -19.50
CA ASN A 1004 -36.70 -2.21 -20.19
C ASN A 1004 -35.82 -1.08 -19.60
N VAL A 1005 -35.13 -1.34 -18.49
CA VAL A 1005 -34.18 -0.44 -17.84
C VAL A 1005 -32.74 -0.78 -18.28
N PRO A 1006 -32.06 0.06 -19.08
CA PRO A 1006 -30.73 -0.28 -19.60
C PRO A 1006 -29.67 -0.60 -18.53
N PRO A 1007 -29.64 0.08 -17.36
CA PRO A 1007 -28.75 -0.32 -16.25
C PRO A 1007 -29.04 -1.68 -15.62
N MET A 1008 -30.28 -2.19 -15.65
CA MET A 1008 -30.61 -3.55 -15.18
C MET A 1008 -30.01 -4.58 -16.13
N VAL A 1009 -30.17 -4.38 -17.44
CA VAL A 1009 -29.54 -5.20 -18.47
C VAL A 1009 -28.02 -5.12 -18.41
N GLN A 1010 -27.44 -3.95 -18.11
CA GLN A 1010 -25.99 -3.83 -17.94
C GLN A 1010 -25.50 -4.59 -16.70
N ALA A 1011 -26.21 -4.51 -15.57
CA ALA A 1011 -25.89 -5.31 -14.38
C ALA A 1011 -25.92 -6.81 -14.69
N ALA A 1012 -26.93 -7.29 -15.43
CA ALA A 1012 -26.98 -8.68 -15.89
C ALA A 1012 -25.78 -9.05 -16.80
N LYS A 1013 -25.40 -8.19 -17.75
CA LYS A 1013 -24.21 -8.41 -18.60
C LYS A 1013 -22.96 -8.53 -17.76
N ASP A 1014 -22.76 -7.63 -16.81
CA ASP A 1014 -21.58 -7.61 -15.95
C ASP A 1014 -21.51 -8.91 -15.12
N SER A 1015 -22.65 -9.36 -14.55
CA SER A 1015 -22.75 -10.59 -13.77
C SER A 1015 -22.48 -11.88 -14.56
N PHE A 1016 -22.84 -11.96 -15.85
CA PHE A 1016 -22.74 -13.19 -16.64
C PHE A 1016 -21.69 -13.16 -17.77
N THR A 1017 -20.73 -12.21 -17.72
CA THR A 1017 -19.67 -12.04 -18.75
C THR A 1017 -18.85 -13.30 -19.08
N SER A 1018 -18.80 -14.30 -18.18
CA SER A 1018 -18.09 -15.57 -18.38
C SER A 1018 -18.92 -16.70 -18.98
N LEU A 1019 -20.24 -16.53 -19.13
CA LEU A 1019 -21.19 -17.55 -19.57
C LEU A 1019 -21.84 -17.18 -20.92
N PRO A 1020 -21.27 -17.59 -22.07
CA PRO A 1020 -21.80 -17.22 -23.39
C PRO A 1020 -23.19 -17.79 -23.71
N GLN A 1021 -23.72 -18.70 -22.88
CA GLN A 1021 -25.09 -19.19 -22.96
C GLN A 1021 -26.13 -18.16 -22.46
N ILE A 1022 -25.69 -17.12 -21.74
CA ILE A 1022 -26.56 -16.08 -21.16
C ILE A 1022 -26.38 -14.79 -21.94
N GLU A 1023 -27.42 -14.36 -22.64
CA GLU A 1023 -27.45 -13.08 -23.37
C GLU A 1023 -28.40 -12.11 -22.68
N ALA A 1024 -28.07 -10.81 -22.62
CA ALA A 1024 -28.95 -9.80 -22.04
C ALA A 1024 -29.26 -8.65 -23.02
N LYS A 1025 -30.55 -8.33 -23.18
CA LYS A 1025 -31.07 -7.33 -24.13
C LYS A 1025 -32.02 -6.33 -23.46
N VAL A 1026 -32.00 -5.08 -23.93
CA VAL A 1026 -32.97 -4.05 -23.52
C VAL A 1026 -34.23 -4.24 -24.35
N LEU A 1027 -35.30 -4.76 -23.74
CA LEU A 1027 -36.59 -5.06 -24.35
C LEU A 1027 -37.70 -4.87 -23.32
N ASP A 1028 -38.89 -4.41 -23.75
CA ASP A 1028 -40.06 -4.27 -22.88
C ASP A 1028 -40.84 -5.59 -22.84
N SER A 1029 -41.14 -6.08 -21.64
CA SER A 1029 -41.94 -7.29 -21.42
C SER A 1029 -43.34 -7.22 -22.01
N GLN A 1030 -43.85 -6.02 -22.30
CA GLN A 1030 -45.13 -5.77 -22.98
C GLN A 1030 -44.97 -5.55 -24.49
N ASN A 1031 -43.75 -5.62 -25.03
CA ASN A 1031 -43.45 -5.53 -26.46
C ASN A 1031 -42.15 -6.27 -26.81
N LEU A 1032 -42.21 -7.60 -26.92
CA LEU A 1032 -41.07 -8.45 -27.29
C LEU A 1032 -40.90 -8.52 -28.83
N GLU A 1033 -41.03 -7.37 -29.50
CA GLU A 1033 -40.77 -7.21 -30.93
C GLU A 1033 -39.32 -7.59 -31.24
N GLY A 1034 -39.14 -8.50 -32.21
CA GLY A 1034 -37.85 -9.11 -32.53
C GLY A 1034 -37.61 -10.48 -31.88
N ILE A 1035 -38.46 -10.92 -30.94
CA ILE A 1035 -38.50 -12.31 -30.48
C ILE A 1035 -39.56 -13.10 -31.28
N PRO A 1036 -39.20 -14.21 -31.94
CA PRO A 1036 -40.15 -15.05 -32.67
C PRO A 1036 -41.26 -15.62 -31.76
N ASP A 1037 -42.39 -15.94 -32.38
CA ASP A 1037 -43.41 -16.78 -31.74
C ASP A 1037 -42.82 -18.16 -31.41
N GLU A 1038 -43.25 -18.77 -30.31
CA GLU A 1038 -42.85 -20.12 -29.90
C GLU A 1038 -41.31 -20.32 -29.79
N HIS A 1039 -40.60 -19.29 -29.34
CA HIS A 1039 -39.15 -19.33 -29.16
C HIS A 1039 -38.69 -20.05 -27.89
N PHE A 1040 -39.36 -19.82 -26.75
CA PHE A 1040 -38.89 -20.25 -25.43
C PHE A 1040 -39.50 -21.56 -24.92
N THR A 1041 -38.73 -22.36 -24.20
CA THR A 1041 -39.25 -23.53 -23.47
C THR A 1041 -39.79 -23.14 -22.09
N HIS A 1042 -39.22 -22.09 -21.48
CA HIS A 1042 -39.62 -21.53 -20.19
C HIS A 1042 -39.57 -20.00 -20.25
N SER A 1043 -40.50 -19.31 -19.59
CA SER A 1043 -40.44 -17.85 -19.40
C SER A 1043 -40.77 -17.50 -17.96
N VAL A 1044 -39.89 -16.76 -17.30
CA VAL A 1044 -39.96 -16.40 -15.88
C VAL A 1044 -40.20 -14.89 -15.77
N LEU A 1045 -41.32 -14.49 -15.20
CA LEU A 1045 -41.65 -13.10 -14.88
C LEU A 1045 -41.63 -12.94 -13.35
N ASN A 1046 -40.46 -12.64 -12.79
CA ASN A 1046 -40.23 -12.70 -11.35
C ASN A 1046 -40.62 -11.40 -10.64
N PHE A 1047 -41.77 -11.36 -9.96
CA PHE A 1047 -42.33 -10.21 -9.21
C PHE A 1047 -42.59 -8.92 -10.00
N SER A 1048 -42.37 -8.90 -11.31
CA SER A 1048 -42.59 -7.72 -12.14
C SER A 1048 -44.02 -7.59 -12.69
N VAL A 1049 -44.89 -8.60 -12.53
CA VAL A 1049 -46.23 -8.62 -13.15
C VAL A 1049 -47.13 -7.44 -12.72
N TYR A 1050 -47.10 -7.07 -11.44
CA TYR A 1050 -47.90 -5.96 -10.90
C TYR A 1050 -47.30 -4.57 -11.17
N THR A 1051 -46.08 -4.49 -11.71
CA THR A 1051 -45.41 -3.22 -12.06
C THR A 1051 -45.50 -2.86 -13.55
N LEU A 1052 -46.00 -3.79 -14.39
CA LEU A 1052 -46.30 -3.53 -15.79
C LEU A 1052 -47.46 -2.53 -15.93
N ALA A 1053 -47.46 -1.73 -17.00
CA ALA A 1053 -48.54 -0.77 -17.27
C ALA A 1053 -49.81 -1.44 -17.83
N ASP A 1054 -49.65 -2.57 -18.51
CA ASP A 1054 -50.69 -3.51 -18.90
C ASP A 1054 -50.19 -4.96 -18.60
N PRO A 1055 -50.50 -5.49 -17.40
CA PRO A 1055 -50.09 -6.84 -17.02
C PRO A 1055 -50.61 -7.94 -17.95
N VAL A 1056 -51.84 -7.79 -18.47
CA VAL A 1056 -52.44 -8.76 -19.40
C VAL A 1056 -51.67 -8.77 -20.71
N LYS A 1057 -51.25 -7.61 -21.24
CA LYS A 1057 -50.41 -7.54 -22.44
C LYS A 1057 -49.03 -8.17 -22.22
N GLY A 1058 -48.42 -7.97 -21.06
CA GLY A 1058 -47.15 -8.62 -20.72
C GLY A 1058 -47.25 -10.15 -20.70
N VAL A 1059 -48.30 -10.70 -20.08
CA VAL A 1059 -48.51 -12.16 -20.04
C VAL A 1059 -48.94 -12.70 -21.42
N LYS A 1060 -49.58 -11.90 -22.29
CA LYS A 1060 -49.84 -12.26 -23.70
C LYS A 1060 -48.56 -12.38 -24.52
N GLU A 1061 -47.58 -11.50 -24.32
CA GLU A 1061 -46.27 -11.62 -24.97
C GLU A 1061 -45.50 -12.85 -24.49
N ILE A 1062 -45.63 -13.23 -23.20
CA ILE A 1062 -45.15 -14.52 -22.71
C ILE A 1062 -45.87 -15.67 -23.43
N TYR A 1063 -47.21 -15.67 -23.48
CA TYR A 1063 -47.97 -16.72 -24.17
C TYR A 1063 -47.58 -16.85 -25.65
N ARG A 1064 -47.36 -15.74 -26.36
CA ARG A 1064 -46.94 -15.72 -27.78
C ARG A 1064 -45.55 -16.36 -27.96
N THR A 1065 -44.58 -15.92 -27.17
CA THR A 1065 -43.17 -16.32 -27.31
C THR A 1065 -42.86 -17.70 -26.72
N LEU A 1066 -43.74 -18.27 -25.89
CA LEU A 1066 -43.59 -19.60 -25.30
C LEU A 1066 -44.02 -20.71 -26.28
N GLN A 1067 -43.28 -21.83 -26.31
CA GLN A 1067 -43.61 -23.01 -27.12
C GLN A 1067 -44.87 -23.74 -26.66
N PRO A 1068 -45.54 -24.54 -27.52
CA PRO A 1068 -46.59 -25.47 -27.09
C PRO A 1068 -46.07 -26.42 -26.01
N GLY A 1069 -46.78 -26.53 -24.88
CA GLY A 1069 -46.31 -27.28 -23.71
C GLY A 1069 -45.12 -26.67 -22.98
N GLY A 1070 -44.69 -25.44 -23.34
CA GLY A 1070 -43.74 -24.62 -22.57
C GLY A 1070 -44.35 -24.12 -21.25
N LEU A 1071 -43.49 -23.69 -20.31
CA LEU A 1071 -43.91 -23.30 -18.97
C LEU A 1071 -43.68 -21.80 -18.69
N ALA A 1072 -44.75 -21.07 -18.37
CA ALA A 1072 -44.65 -19.75 -17.78
C ALA A 1072 -44.56 -19.86 -16.25
N VAL A 1073 -43.66 -19.09 -15.66
CA VAL A 1073 -43.45 -18.95 -14.20
C VAL A 1073 -43.69 -17.49 -13.87
N ILE A 1074 -44.83 -17.18 -13.26
CA ILE A 1074 -45.22 -15.80 -12.96
C ILE A 1074 -45.35 -15.67 -11.45
N SER A 1075 -44.52 -14.83 -10.82
CA SER A 1075 -44.57 -14.62 -9.37
C SER A 1075 -45.09 -13.24 -9.00
N CYS A 1076 -45.80 -13.18 -7.88
CA CYS A 1076 -46.27 -11.97 -7.23
C CYS A 1076 -46.19 -12.13 -5.70
N TRP A 1077 -46.21 -11.03 -4.95
CA TRP A 1077 -46.37 -11.13 -3.50
C TRP A 1077 -47.82 -11.50 -3.16
N LYS A 1078 -47.97 -12.27 -2.09
CA LYS A 1078 -49.20 -12.41 -1.30
C LYS A 1078 -49.16 -11.43 -0.12
N ARG A 1079 -47.97 -11.30 0.49
CA ARG A 1079 -47.65 -10.31 1.52
C ARG A 1079 -46.31 -9.64 1.18
N PHE A 1080 -46.37 -8.40 0.69
CA PHE A 1080 -45.17 -7.59 0.48
C PHE A 1080 -44.75 -6.92 1.81
N GLY A 1081 -44.01 -7.65 2.65
CA GLY A 1081 -43.73 -7.27 4.04
C GLY A 1081 -43.12 -5.87 4.23
N VAL A 1082 -42.34 -5.38 3.26
CA VAL A 1082 -41.77 -4.02 3.30
C VAL A 1082 -42.83 -2.93 3.05
N GLY A 1083 -43.82 -3.19 2.20
CA GLY A 1083 -44.91 -2.23 1.92
C GLY A 1083 -45.74 -1.94 3.16
N GLU A 1084 -46.08 -2.99 3.93
CA GLU A 1084 -46.81 -2.84 5.20
C GLU A 1084 -46.03 -1.99 6.21
N LEU A 1085 -44.71 -2.19 6.33
CA LEU A 1085 -43.86 -1.41 7.24
C LEU A 1085 -43.73 0.05 6.80
N ILE A 1086 -43.62 0.31 5.50
CA ILE A 1086 -43.63 1.67 4.96
C ILE A 1086 -44.97 2.36 5.27
N HIS A 1087 -46.10 1.69 5.05
CA HIS A 1087 -47.43 2.24 5.39
C HIS A 1087 -47.60 2.47 6.91
N ALA A 1088 -47.09 1.56 7.74
CA ALA A 1088 -47.10 1.72 9.19
C ALA A 1088 -46.21 2.89 9.66
N ALA A 1089 -45.02 3.06 9.09
CA ALA A 1089 -44.14 4.20 9.36
C ALA A 1089 -44.75 5.52 8.87
N GLN A 1090 -45.46 5.51 7.73
CA GLN A 1090 -46.25 6.66 7.28
C GLN A 1090 -47.32 7.04 8.30
N ALA A 1091 -48.06 6.07 8.83
CA ALA A 1091 -49.10 6.30 9.83
C ALA A 1091 -48.57 6.83 11.17
N ILE A 1092 -47.31 6.53 11.54
CA ILE A 1092 -46.65 7.10 12.73
C ILE A 1092 -46.31 8.58 12.53
N VAL A 1093 -45.78 8.96 11.35
CA VAL A 1093 -45.28 10.33 11.11
C VAL A 1093 -46.40 11.28 10.66
N ARG A 1094 -47.28 10.83 9.73
CA ARG A 1094 -48.38 11.60 9.13
C ARG A 1094 -49.58 10.69 8.80
N PRO A 1095 -50.41 10.34 9.80
CA PRO A 1095 -51.61 9.49 9.59
C PRO A 1095 -52.71 10.14 8.74
N ASP A 1096 -52.61 11.44 8.45
CA ASP A 1096 -53.53 12.20 7.61
C ASP A 1096 -53.19 12.14 6.11
N LEU A 1097 -51.98 11.70 5.75
CA LEU A 1097 -51.56 11.56 4.35
C LEU A 1097 -52.00 10.21 3.76
N THR A 1098 -52.34 10.22 2.47
CA THR A 1098 -52.68 8.97 1.76
C THR A 1098 -51.44 8.08 1.67
N PRO A 1099 -51.50 6.79 2.07
CA PRO A 1099 -50.38 5.88 1.97
C PRO A 1099 -49.84 5.74 0.54
N LEU A 1100 -48.56 5.35 0.41
CA LEU A 1100 -47.91 5.15 -0.87
C LEU A 1100 -48.73 4.15 -1.73
N LYS A 1101 -49.25 4.61 -2.88
CA LYS A 1101 -49.96 3.76 -3.82
C LYS A 1101 -48.98 2.80 -4.50
N ILE A 1102 -49.20 1.51 -4.30
CA ILE A 1102 -48.50 0.46 -5.05
C ILE A 1102 -49.22 0.31 -6.41
N PRO A 1103 -48.51 0.15 -7.54
CA PRO A 1103 -49.13 -0.21 -8.81
C PRO A 1103 -49.88 -1.54 -8.71
N HIS A 1104 -51.05 -1.63 -9.34
CA HIS A 1104 -51.90 -2.83 -9.40
C HIS A 1104 -52.03 -3.60 -8.06
N PRO A 1105 -52.49 -2.95 -6.97
CA PRO A 1105 -52.55 -3.58 -5.64
C PRO A 1105 -53.50 -4.78 -5.58
N GLU A 1106 -54.41 -4.91 -6.55
CA GLU A 1106 -55.25 -6.10 -6.73
C GLU A 1106 -54.44 -7.40 -6.89
N PHE A 1107 -53.18 -7.36 -7.33
CA PHE A 1107 -52.34 -8.56 -7.47
C PHE A 1107 -51.87 -9.19 -6.16
N PHE A 1108 -52.09 -8.53 -5.01
CA PHE A 1108 -51.87 -9.13 -3.69
C PHE A 1108 -53.07 -9.99 -3.24
N GLU A 1109 -54.24 -9.81 -3.86
CA GLU A 1109 -55.46 -10.58 -3.60
C GLU A 1109 -55.45 -11.94 -4.32
N PRO A 1110 -56.00 -13.02 -3.72
CA PRO A 1110 -56.02 -14.34 -4.33
C PRO A 1110 -56.86 -14.39 -5.61
N GLY A 1111 -56.40 -15.13 -6.63
CA GLY A 1111 -57.12 -15.35 -7.89
C GLY A 1111 -56.88 -14.31 -8.99
N VAL A 1112 -56.26 -13.15 -8.68
CA VAL A 1112 -56.02 -12.08 -9.66
C VAL A 1112 -54.88 -12.44 -10.63
N LEU A 1113 -53.85 -13.12 -10.14
CA LEU A 1113 -52.72 -13.59 -10.94
C LEU A 1113 -53.17 -14.66 -11.95
N GLU A 1114 -53.98 -15.61 -11.51
CA GLU A 1114 -54.59 -16.65 -12.33
C GLU A 1114 -55.54 -16.05 -13.36
N LYS A 1115 -56.41 -15.13 -12.95
CA LYS A 1115 -57.34 -14.43 -13.87
C LYS A 1115 -56.60 -13.68 -14.97
N THR A 1116 -55.55 -12.93 -14.64
CA THR A 1116 -54.69 -12.23 -15.61
C THR A 1116 -54.08 -13.20 -16.61
N THR A 1117 -53.66 -14.37 -16.13
CA THR A 1117 -53.02 -15.41 -16.95
C THR A 1117 -54.03 -16.15 -17.85
N ILE A 1118 -55.29 -16.31 -17.41
CA ILE A 1118 -56.40 -16.80 -18.24
C ILE A 1118 -56.76 -15.77 -19.32
N GLU A 1119 -56.88 -14.48 -18.99
CA GLU A 1119 -57.15 -13.41 -19.94
C GLU A 1119 -56.03 -13.22 -20.99
N ALA A 1120 -54.84 -13.74 -20.69
CA ALA A 1120 -53.71 -13.82 -21.62
C ALA A 1120 -53.74 -15.04 -22.57
N GLY A 1121 -54.60 -16.03 -22.33
CA GLY A 1121 -54.82 -17.17 -23.22
C GLY A 1121 -54.39 -18.54 -22.68
N PHE A 1122 -53.89 -18.62 -21.44
CA PHE A 1122 -53.57 -19.92 -20.83
C PHE A 1122 -54.82 -20.64 -20.28
N ASP A 1123 -54.77 -21.97 -20.26
CA ASP A 1123 -55.81 -22.82 -19.68
C ASP A 1123 -55.59 -23.01 -18.17
N SER A 1124 -56.59 -22.64 -17.37
CA SER A 1124 -56.55 -22.78 -15.91
C SER A 1124 -56.49 -24.23 -15.44
N SER A 1125 -56.88 -25.22 -16.27
CA SER A 1125 -56.72 -26.64 -15.92
C SER A 1125 -55.25 -27.09 -15.89
N LYS A 1126 -54.33 -26.28 -16.44
CA LYS A 1126 -52.88 -26.51 -16.46
C LYS A 1126 -52.12 -25.64 -15.45
N PHE A 1127 -52.82 -25.02 -14.50
CA PHE A 1127 -52.19 -24.18 -13.48
C PHE A 1127 -51.76 -24.99 -12.26
N LYS A 1128 -50.56 -24.71 -11.77
CA LYS A 1128 -50.09 -25.10 -10.44
C LYS A 1128 -49.62 -23.85 -9.70
N LEU A 1129 -50.37 -23.47 -8.68
CA LEU A 1129 -50.01 -22.36 -7.79
C LEU A 1129 -49.14 -22.89 -6.65
N VAL A 1130 -48.03 -22.22 -6.37
CA VAL A 1130 -47.13 -22.49 -5.24
C VAL A 1130 -47.19 -21.29 -4.30
N GLU A 1131 -47.32 -21.55 -3.00
CA GLU A 1131 -47.29 -20.55 -1.95
C GLU A 1131 -46.00 -20.69 -1.14
N ASP A 1132 -45.15 -19.66 -1.17
CA ASP A 1132 -43.89 -19.62 -0.43
C ASP A 1132 -43.87 -18.47 0.57
N SER A 1133 -43.34 -18.73 1.76
CA SER A 1133 -43.15 -17.75 2.84
C SER A 1133 -41.68 -17.73 3.27
N ILE A 1134 -41.07 -16.55 3.28
CA ILE A 1134 -39.67 -16.34 3.66
C ILE A 1134 -39.55 -15.28 4.74
N VAL A 1135 -38.53 -15.39 5.59
CA VAL A 1135 -38.16 -14.36 6.58
C VAL A 1135 -36.76 -13.84 6.24
N VAL A 1136 -36.62 -12.51 6.16
CA VAL A 1136 -35.34 -11.83 5.96
C VAL A 1136 -34.92 -11.19 7.28
N SER A 1137 -33.75 -11.59 7.78
CA SER A 1137 -33.21 -11.20 9.09
C SER A 1137 -31.69 -10.98 9.03
N GLY A 1138 -31.09 -10.50 10.12
CA GLY A 1138 -29.65 -10.30 10.21
C GLY A 1138 -29.11 -9.22 9.25
N PRO A 1139 -27.91 -9.40 8.65
CA PRO A 1139 -27.30 -8.38 7.80
C PRO A 1139 -28.14 -8.00 6.57
N GLU A 1140 -28.85 -8.93 5.94
CA GLU A 1140 -29.71 -8.62 4.77
C GLU A 1140 -30.92 -7.73 5.14
N LEU A 1141 -31.32 -7.76 6.42
CA LEU A 1141 -32.34 -6.86 6.96
C LEU A 1141 -31.77 -5.47 7.24
N GLU A 1142 -30.70 -5.37 8.02
CA GLU A 1142 -30.12 -4.08 8.46
C GLU A 1142 -29.35 -3.35 7.33
N ASP A 1143 -28.54 -4.07 6.54
CA ASP A 1143 -27.76 -3.50 5.44
C ASP A 1143 -28.50 -3.48 4.09
N GLY A 1144 -29.67 -4.12 4.02
CA GLY A 1144 -30.50 -4.24 2.82
C GLY A 1144 -31.85 -3.55 2.96
N LEU A 1145 -32.85 -4.30 3.44
CA LEU A 1145 -34.25 -3.86 3.49
C LEU A 1145 -34.47 -2.57 4.30
N LYS A 1146 -33.74 -2.39 5.40
CA LYS A 1146 -33.79 -1.15 6.20
C LYS A 1146 -33.26 0.05 5.42
N LYS A 1147 -32.14 -0.10 4.70
CA LYS A 1147 -31.62 0.96 3.81
C LYS A 1147 -32.55 1.24 2.63
N PHE A 1148 -33.27 0.23 2.15
CA PHE A 1148 -34.32 0.40 1.13
C PHE A 1148 -35.50 1.23 1.65
N MET A 1149 -35.98 0.98 2.89
CA MET A 1149 -37.05 1.78 3.53
C MET A 1149 -36.62 3.22 3.87
N LEU A 1150 -35.35 3.44 4.21
CA LEU A 1150 -34.80 4.77 4.53
C LEU A 1150 -34.41 5.56 3.27
N GLY A 1151 -33.94 4.88 2.22
CA GLY A 1151 -33.29 5.48 1.06
C GLY A 1151 -34.18 6.32 0.13
N ASP A 1152 -33.54 6.98 -0.83
CA ASP A 1152 -34.21 7.88 -1.79
C ASP A 1152 -35.27 7.18 -2.65
N LEU A 1153 -35.16 5.86 -2.85
CA LEU A 1153 -36.15 5.06 -3.58
C LEU A 1153 -37.53 5.09 -2.92
N MET A 1154 -37.58 5.23 -1.59
CA MET A 1154 -38.82 5.37 -0.81
C MET A 1154 -39.14 6.82 -0.41
N ARG A 1155 -38.44 7.81 -0.99
CA ARG A 1155 -38.84 9.23 -0.88
C ARG A 1155 -40.31 9.49 -1.28
N PRO A 1156 -40.94 8.79 -2.26
CA PRO A 1156 -42.36 8.96 -2.54
C PRO A 1156 -43.30 8.68 -1.36
N ALA A 1157 -42.91 7.81 -0.40
CA ALA A 1157 -43.67 7.60 0.83
C ALA A 1157 -43.64 8.80 1.79
N ARG A 1158 -42.70 9.74 1.56
CA ARG A 1158 -42.49 10.96 2.36
C ARG A 1158 -42.87 12.23 1.57
N ALA A 1159 -43.53 12.06 0.42
CA ALA A 1159 -43.98 13.18 -0.39
C ALA A 1159 -45.02 14.02 0.38
N GLY A 1160 -44.69 15.29 0.65
CA GLY A 1160 -45.53 16.20 1.43
C GLY A 1160 -45.16 16.31 2.92
N TYR A 1161 -44.08 15.66 3.36
CA TYR A 1161 -43.53 15.84 4.71
C TYR A 1161 -42.83 17.20 4.85
N SER A 1162 -42.97 17.83 6.01
CA SER A 1162 -42.13 18.96 6.42
C SER A 1162 -40.71 18.51 6.81
N GLU A 1163 -39.74 19.43 6.91
CA GLU A 1163 -38.37 19.09 7.36
C GLU A 1163 -38.31 18.51 8.78
N GLU A 1164 -39.30 18.78 9.63
CA GLU A 1164 -39.40 18.17 10.97
C GLU A 1164 -40.05 16.79 10.93
N GLU A 1165 -40.87 16.49 9.92
CA GLU A 1165 -41.46 15.17 9.70
C GLU A 1165 -40.48 14.22 9.00
N GLU A 1166 -39.71 14.69 8.02
CA GLU A 1166 -38.64 13.91 7.37
C GLU A 1166 -37.62 13.41 8.41
N LYS A 1167 -37.32 14.21 9.44
CA LYS A 1167 -36.44 13.82 10.57
C LYS A 1167 -37.01 12.71 11.45
N LYS A 1168 -38.33 12.53 11.51
CA LYS A 1168 -39.01 11.46 12.28
C LYS A 1168 -39.06 10.13 11.53
N TRP A 1169 -38.86 10.14 10.21
CA TRP A 1169 -38.94 8.93 9.38
C TRP A 1169 -38.02 7.79 9.85
N PRO A 1170 -36.73 8.01 10.18
CA PRO A 1170 -35.85 6.92 10.60
C PRO A 1170 -36.29 6.27 11.91
N GLU A 1171 -36.80 7.06 12.85
CA GLU A 1171 -37.30 6.57 14.15
C GLU A 1171 -38.58 5.76 13.96
N ALA A 1172 -39.51 6.23 13.12
CA ALA A 1172 -40.74 5.50 12.78
C ALA A 1172 -40.45 4.16 12.06
N VAL A 1173 -39.48 4.14 11.13
CA VAL A 1173 -39.04 2.89 10.47
C VAL A 1173 -38.41 1.93 11.48
N ASP A 1174 -37.59 2.42 12.42
CA ASP A 1174 -37.01 1.58 13.47
C ASP A 1174 -38.06 1.04 14.45
N GLU A 1175 -39.13 1.79 14.74
CA GLU A 1175 -40.23 1.34 15.61
C GLU A 1175 -41.01 0.17 14.98
N VAL A 1176 -41.49 0.34 13.74
CA VAL A 1176 -42.25 -0.71 13.05
C VAL A 1176 -41.38 -1.94 12.77
N LEU A 1177 -40.09 -1.73 12.46
CA LEU A 1177 -39.14 -2.80 12.23
C LEU A 1177 -38.91 -3.63 13.50
N LYS A 1178 -38.70 -2.99 14.67
CA LYS A 1178 -38.57 -3.69 15.96
C LYS A 1178 -39.80 -4.54 16.27
N LYS A 1179 -41.01 -4.05 15.96
CA LYS A 1179 -42.26 -4.78 16.17
C LYS A 1179 -42.40 -6.01 15.27
N GLU A 1180 -42.06 -5.89 13.98
CA GLU A 1180 -42.08 -7.03 13.04
C GLU A 1180 -41.00 -8.06 13.38
N VAL A 1181 -39.78 -7.63 13.68
CA VAL A 1181 -38.68 -8.50 14.13
C VAL A 1181 -39.03 -9.22 15.43
N GLY A 1182 -39.64 -8.54 16.40
CA GLY A 1182 -40.10 -9.15 17.65
C GLY A 1182 -41.24 -10.17 17.47
N SER A 1183 -41.98 -10.09 16.36
CA SER A 1183 -43.11 -10.99 16.06
C SER A 1183 -42.71 -12.19 15.19
N HIS A 1184 -41.78 -12.00 14.23
CA HIS A 1184 -41.46 -12.97 13.18
C HIS A 1184 -39.97 -13.32 13.07
N GLY A 1185 -39.09 -12.72 13.88
CA GLY A 1185 -37.63 -12.90 13.82
C GLY A 1185 -36.93 -12.17 12.65
N GLY A 1186 -37.69 -11.41 11.86
CA GLY A 1186 -37.25 -10.68 10.67
C GLY A 1186 -38.46 -10.14 9.91
N ILE A 1187 -38.26 -9.53 8.73
CA ILE A 1187 -39.38 -9.16 7.84
C ILE A 1187 -39.86 -10.42 7.13
N ARG A 1188 -41.12 -10.79 7.34
CA ARG A 1188 -41.76 -11.93 6.65
C ARG A 1188 -42.43 -11.49 5.35
N PHE A 1189 -42.09 -12.16 4.26
CA PHE A 1189 -42.75 -12.04 2.95
C PHE A 1189 -43.52 -13.32 2.64
N GLU A 1190 -44.64 -13.19 1.96
CA GLU A 1190 -45.41 -14.32 1.41
C GLU A 1190 -45.64 -14.07 -0.08
N SER A 1191 -45.70 -15.14 -0.88
CA SER A 1191 -45.68 -15.04 -2.34
C SER A 1191 -46.55 -16.09 -3.02
N TRP A 1192 -47.07 -15.70 -4.18
CA TRP A 1192 -47.76 -16.54 -5.15
C TRP A 1192 -46.79 -16.81 -6.30
N VAL A 1193 -46.51 -18.07 -6.63
CA VAL A 1193 -45.77 -18.45 -7.83
C VAL A 1193 -46.67 -19.34 -8.69
N LEU A 1194 -47.20 -18.76 -9.77
CA LEU A 1194 -48.07 -19.45 -10.71
C LEU A 1194 -47.23 -20.12 -11.80
N LEU A 1195 -47.32 -21.44 -11.87
CA LEU A 1195 -46.78 -22.27 -12.94
C LEU A 1195 -47.91 -22.56 -13.94
N ALA A 1196 -47.82 -21.98 -15.13
CA ALA A 1196 -48.84 -22.07 -16.18
C ALA A 1196 -48.26 -22.68 -17.46
N GLN A 1197 -48.70 -23.89 -17.81
CA GLN A 1197 -48.25 -24.55 -19.05
C GLN A 1197 -49.12 -24.14 -20.25
N LYS A 1198 -48.50 -23.83 -21.39
CA LYS A 1198 -49.21 -23.50 -22.64
C LYS A 1198 -49.86 -24.72 -23.28
#